data_AF-A0A0Q7G8E7-F1
#
_entry.id   AF-A0A0Q7G8E7-F1
#
_cell.length_a   1.000
_cell.length_b   1.000
_cell.length_c   1.000
_cell.angle_alpha   90.00
_cell.angle_beta   90.00
_cell.angle_gamma   90.00
#
_symmetry.space_group_name_H-M   'P 1'
#
loop_
_entity.id
_entity.type
_entity.pdbx_description
1 polymer ?
#
loop_
_entity_poly.entity_id
_entity_poly.type
_entity_poly.pdbx_seq_one_letter_code
_entity_poly.pdbx_strand_id
1 'polypeptide(L)'
;MKKSLLFLFVIFCCVRVHAQNDNLWQRTTLNAVNKRLNSSDSERLYYKLNSDFLKNKLAPTTDKNSKISTSEITVPNSNGILERFTVWESSNFEPELQAKYPEIRAYEGTGLDDKSAKIHFSVSPIGVQTMILRADKATEYIEENPEDKTQYVLFTSKNTNNSQKLICKTADLISDKNNAGKTAKTASNAQVFKTMRLALSCTAEYTTFFGGTKANALEGMNATLTRVNGVFNKDLAVKLVLIANNDAIIYTDANADPYSNADTGADGDWNQEVQTTLTNVIGNANYDIGHLFGASGGGGNAGCIGCVCTNPTTNNPLAKGSAYTSPSDGKPKGDTFDIDFVAHEMGHQLGANHTFSYDAAERTSVNVEPGSGSTIMAYAGVTGDYDIQNTSDDYFAYASILQIQNTLAGKSCPVNTTIINNPPTINAGPDYTIPISTAFVLKGTGSDPEGDSITYNWEQYDNATTTSGGNSIAYPTKPDGPLFRSVVPNSSAIRYMPGFSSVLQNKLTTTWESVSSIARTLHFTLTGRDNAALGTAQTNTDAMIVTVASFAGPFAITSHASDGVSWWQGLNETVTWSVNNTNTLEGSTAVNIKLSTDGGLTFPITLVANTPNDGSETITLPTSVPSSKNCRILIEPIGNIYYAINSKPFSVGFTSTISCNSYSFGSSFSIPNTTTFVTRTVTVPVSGATVSDVDVVVNVTHTRFSDLEIQIVNPQGTVVRLFNKDCGSTNSTLAMQFNDSGTALDCNRTTEQIVIPVDLLSVFNGQNTEGPWTLRVRDAVAGNFGILNSASVNICGQSYTLDTPDFESIDFVLYPNPNKGSFTIQFESKSNDGVKVFVHDILGKKVYENTFESTSNFNQNIQLQNVSAGIYLVTVVDGDRRTVKKIVVN
;
A
#
# COMPACT_ATOMS: atom_id res chain seq x y z
N MET A 1 -67.21 -3.15 -66.38
CA MET A 1 -67.19 -4.52 -65.79
C MET A 1 -65.92 -4.64 -64.94
N LYS A 2 -66.08 -5.03 -63.67
CA LYS A 2 -65.05 -5.04 -62.62
C LYS A 2 -63.90 -6.01 -62.93
N LYS A 3 -62.65 -5.57 -62.80
CA LYS A 3 -61.48 -6.44 -62.62
C LYS A 3 -60.64 -5.88 -61.48
N SER A 4 -60.55 -6.64 -60.39
CA SER A 4 -59.81 -6.32 -59.17
C SER A 4 -58.30 -6.34 -59.42
N LEU A 5 -57.61 -5.29 -58.96
CA LEU A 5 -56.17 -5.28 -58.72
C LEU A 5 -55.85 -6.13 -57.48
N LEU A 6 -54.95 -7.10 -57.62
CA LEU A 6 -54.30 -7.77 -56.51
C LEU A 6 -52.86 -7.20 -56.40
N PHE A 7 -52.63 -6.35 -55.40
CA PHE A 7 -51.28 -5.88 -55.06
C PHE A 7 -50.61 -6.94 -54.17
N LEU A 8 -49.54 -7.55 -54.66
CA LEU A 8 -48.72 -8.51 -53.93
C LEU A 8 -47.74 -7.75 -53.02
N PHE A 9 -47.94 -7.86 -51.70
CA PHE A 9 -47.05 -7.29 -50.68
C PHE A 9 -45.87 -8.25 -50.46
N VAL A 10 -44.66 -7.84 -50.85
CA VAL A 10 -43.41 -8.59 -50.58
C VAL A 10 -42.94 -8.24 -49.17
N ILE A 11 -43.09 -9.19 -48.25
CA ILE A 11 -42.54 -9.10 -46.89
C ILE A 11 -41.05 -9.48 -46.95
N PHE A 12 -40.17 -8.49 -46.76
CA PHE A 12 -38.75 -8.73 -46.48
C PHE A 12 -38.63 -9.30 -45.07
N CYS A 13 -38.36 -10.61 -44.98
CA CYS A 13 -38.01 -11.27 -43.73
C CYS A 13 -36.57 -10.88 -43.37
N CYS A 14 -36.40 -9.90 -42.49
CA CYS A 14 -35.11 -9.61 -41.84
C CYS A 14 -34.76 -10.76 -40.90
N VAL A 15 -34.01 -11.75 -41.39
CA VAL A 15 -33.34 -12.72 -40.53
C VAL A 15 -32.26 -11.96 -39.76
N ARG A 16 -32.51 -11.70 -38.47
CA ARG A 16 -31.44 -11.31 -37.55
C ARG A 16 -30.56 -12.53 -37.31
N VAL A 17 -29.49 -12.63 -38.07
CA VAL A 17 -28.34 -13.47 -37.70
C VAL A 17 -27.84 -12.92 -36.37
N HIS A 18 -28.15 -13.62 -35.27
CA HIS A 18 -27.47 -13.39 -34.01
C HIS A 18 -26.07 -13.98 -34.21
N ALA A 19 -25.03 -13.14 -34.12
CA ALA A 19 -23.68 -13.64 -33.92
C ALA A 19 -23.72 -14.57 -32.69
N GLN A 20 -23.20 -15.78 -32.81
CA GLN A 20 -22.92 -16.61 -31.63
C GLN A 20 -21.95 -15.80 -30.76
N ASN A 21 -22.34 -15.49 -29.53
CA ASN A 21 -21.45 -14.81 -28.58
C ASN A 21 -20.37 -15.81 -28.17
N ASP A 22 -19.22 -15.79 -28.86
CA ASP A 22 -18.01 -16.60 -28.63
C ASP A 22 -17.23 -16.18 -27.35
N ASN A 23 -17.94 -15.77 -26.30
CA ASN A 23 -17.32 -15.26 -25.08
C ASN A 23 -17.03 -16.43 -24.13
N LEU A 24 -15.75 -16.62 -23.79
CA LEU A 24 -15.30 -17.62 -22.82
C LEU A 24 -15.94 -17.40 -21.44
N TRP A 25 -16.05 -16.14 -21.03
CA TRP A 25 -16.66 -15.72 -19.78
C TRP A 25 -17.87 -14.83 -20.05
N GLN A 26 -19.00 -15.17 -19.44
CA GLN A 26 -20.22 -14.38 -19.51
C GLN A 26 -20.56 -13.83 -18.13
N ARG A 27 -20.59 -12.49 -17.99
CA ARG A 27 -20.95 -11.84 -16.72
C ARG A 27 -22.39 -12.19 -16.32
N THR A 28 -22.59 -12.51 -15.05
CA THR A 28 -23.89 -12.82 -14.44
C THR A 28 -24.09 -12.00 -13.16
N THR A 29 -25.32 -11.98 -12.66
CA THR A 29 -25.65 -11.47 -11.32
C THR A 29 -25.79 -12.62 -10.34
N LEU A 30 -25.54 -12.37 -9.06
CA LEU A 30 -25.82 -13.36 -8.01
C LEU A 30 -27.32 -13.69 -8.02
N ASN A 31 -27.66 -14.98 -8.04
CA ASN A 31 -29.06 -15.39 -7.88
C ASN A 31 -29.44 -15.22 -6.41
N ALA A 32 -30.16 -14.14 -6.10
CA ALA A 32 -30.61 -13.80 -4.75
C ALA A 32 -31.69 -14.78 -4.26
N VAL A 33 -31.28 -15.96 -3.80
CA VAL A 33 -32.16 -16.84 -3.01
C VAL A 33 -31.54 -16.97 -1.60
N ASN A 34 -32.02 -16.10 -0.70
CA ASN A 34 -31.92 -16.19 0.76
C ASN A 34 -30.62 -15.81 1.51
N LYS A 35 -30.05 -14.60 1.33
CA LYS A 35 -29.38 -13.91 2.47
C LYS A 35 -29.16 -12.40 2.28
N ARG A 36 -29.03 -11.70 3.41
CA ARG A 36 -28.61 -10.29 3.50
C ARG A 36 -27.18 -10.17 2.96
N LEU A 37 -27.00 -9.38 1.90
CA LEU A 37 -25.70 -9.00 1.34
C LEU A 37 -24.83 -8.37 2.44
N ASN A 38 -23.65 -8.93 2.67
CA ASN A 38 -22.62 -8.27 3.48
C ASN A 38 -21.97 -7.16 2.64
N SER A 39 -21.43 -6.12 3.28
CA SER A 39 -20.78 -4.99 2.59
C SER A 39 -19.54 -5.39 1.78
N SER A 40 -19.02 -6.62 1.93
CA SER A 40 -17.92 -7.16 1.13
C SER A 40 -18.34 -7.74 -0.23
N ASP A 41 -19.63 -8.01 -0.44
CA ASP A 41 -20.13 -8.63 -1.69
C ASP A 41 -20.36 -7.61 -2.81
N SER A 42 -20.33 -6.30 -2.52
CA SER A 42 -20.56 -5.24 -3.50
C SER A 42 -19.43 -5.05 -4.52
N GLU A 43 -18.25 -5.65 -4.29
CA GLU A 43 -17.07 -5.54 -5.16
C GLU A 43 -16.76 -6.82 -5.95
N ARG A 44 -17.47 -7.93 -5.71
CA ARG A 44 -17.24 -9.21 -6.37
C ARG A 44 -17.97 -9.28 -7.72
N LEU A 45 -17.30 -9.82 -8.73
CA LEU A 45 -17.88 -10.02 -10.06
C LEU A 45 -18.15 -11.49 -10.31
N TYR A 46 -19.32 -11.81 -10.89
CA TYR A 46 -19.74 -13.18 -11.13
C TYR A 46 -19.79 -13.49 -12.61
N TYR A 47 -19.34 -14.70 -12.99
CA TYR A 47 -19.26 -15.14 -14.37
C TYR A 47 -19.72 -16.59 -14.56
N LYS A 48 -20.21 -16.91 -15.75
CA LYS A 48 -20.32 -18.28 -16.24
C LYS A 48 -19.19 -18.57 -17.22
N LEU A 49 -18.55 -19.72 -17.07
CA LEU A 49 -17.49 -20.19 -17.95
C LEU A 49 -18.07 -21.13 -19.01
N ASN A 50 -17.71 -20.92 -20.27
CA ASN A 50 -17.94 -21.91 -21.32
C ASN A 50 -16.79 -22.95 -21.31
N SER A 51 -16.92 -23.96 -20.45
CA SER A 51 -15.86 -24.96 -20.22
C SER A 51 -15.52 -25.80 -21.46
N ASP A 52 -16.49 -26.12 -22.31
CA ASP A 52 -16.24 -26.88 -23.54
C ASP A 52 -15.45 -26.04 -24.55
N PHE A 53 -15.79 -24.75 -24.67
CA PHE A 53 -15.04 -23.82 -25.51
C PHE A 53 -13.61 -23.62 -24.99
N LEU A 54 -13.42 -23.53 -23.66
CA LEU A 54 -12.09 -23.49 -23.05
C LEU A 54 -11.27 -24.73 -23.42
N LYS A 55 -11.83 -25.92 -23.22
CA LYS A 55 -11.16 -27.19 -23.52
C LYS A 55 -10.74 -27.28 -24.99
N ASN A 56 -11.63 -26.90 -25.91
CA ASN A 56 -11.34 -26.87 -27.35
C ASN A 56 -10.22 -25.87 -27.69
N LYS A 57 -10.20 -24.69 -27.05
CA LYS A 57 -9.14 -23.70 -27.22
C LYS A 57 -7.78 -24.19 -26.70
N LEU A 58 -7.76 -24.97 -25.62
CA LEU A 58 -6.52 -25.44 -24.98
C LEU A 58 -5.99 -26.74 -25.58
N ALA A 59 -6.82 -27.54 -26.26
CA ALA A 59 -6.42 -28.82 -26.84
C ALA A 59 -5.10 -28.77 -27.65
N PRO A 60 -4.85 -27.76 -28.51
CA PRO A 60 -3.59 -27.66 -29.26
C PRO A 60 -2.35 -27.50 -28.37
N THR A 61 -2.50 -26.89 -27.18
CA THR A 61 -1.39 -26.60 -26.26
C THR A 61 -0.80 -27.84 -25.58
N THR A 62 -1.51 -28.97 -25.67
CA THR A 62 -1.15 -30.24 -25.02
C THR A 62 -0.51 -31.27 -25.97
N ASP A 63 -0.24 -30.88 -27.23
CA ASP A 63 0.36 -31.77 -28.23
C ASP A 63 1.87 -31.93 -28.01
N LYS A 64 2.28 -33.15 -27.65
CA LYS A 64 3.68 -33.54 -27.40
C LYS A 64 4.60 -33.41 -28.62
N ASN A 65 4.06 -33.20 -29.83
CA ASN A 65 4.85 -33.07 -31.06
C ASN A 65 5.15 -31.62 -31.46
N SER A 66 4.52 -30.63 -30.82
CA SER A 66 4.76 -29.21 -31.12
C SER A 66 5.83 -28.64 -30.21
N LYS A 67 6.86 -28.01 -30.79
CA LYS A 67 7.99 -27.48 -30.00
C LYS A 67 7.63 -26.25 -29.14
N ILE A 68 6.53 -25.53 -29.43
CA ILE A 68 5.87 -24.57 -28.54
C ILE A 68 4.42 -24.43 -29.04
N SER A 69 3.44 -25.02 -28.36
CA SER A 69 2.02 -24.86 -28.68
C SER A 69 1.35 -23.88 -27.71
N THR A 70 1.06 -22.67 -28.19
CA THR A 70 0.32 -21.63 -27.44
C THR A 70 -1.12 -21.52 -27.94
N SER A 71 -2.01 -20.98 -27.09
CA SER A 71 -3.38 -20.60 -27.46
C SER A 71 -3.71 -19.21 -26.92
N GLU A 72 -4.72 -18.55 -27.50
CA GLU A 72 -5.22 -17.26 -27.01
C GLU A 72 -6.57 -17.45 -26.30
N ILE A 73 -6.63 -17.03 -25.04
CA ILE A 73 -7.86 -17.00 -24.22
C ILE A 73 -8.16 -15.57 -23.75
N THR A 74 -9.41 -15.31 -23.39
CA THR A 74 -9.84 -14.04 -22.79
C THR A 74 -10.25 -14.24 -21.35
N VAL A 75 -9.80 -13.41 -20.40
CA VAL A 75 -10.14 -13.53 -18.97
C VAL A 75 -10.54 -12.15 -18.43
N PRO A 76 -11.60 -12.03 -17.61
CA PRO A 76 -12.00 -10.75 -17.04
C PRO A 76 -11.00 -10.27 -15.98
N ASN A 77 -10.62 -8.99 -16.03
CA ASN A 77 -9.90 -8.32 -14.94
C ASN A 77 -10.86 -7.82 -13.84
N SER A 78 -10.34 -7.27 -12.74
CA SER A 78 -11.12 -6.80 -11.59
C SER A 78 -12.20 -5.75 -11.92
N ASN A 79 -12.06 -5.02 -13.03
CA ASN A 79 -13.05 -4.06 -13.54
C ASN A 79 -14.12 -4.70 -14.44
N GLY A 80 -13.99 -6.00 -14.69
CA GLY A 80 -14.85 -6.81 -15.54
C GLY A 80 -14.58 -6.67 -17.04
N ILE A 81 -13.43 -6.11 -17.42
CA ILE A 81 -12.98 -5.98 -18.81
C ILE A 81 -12.29 -7.29 -19.21
N LEU A 82 -12.68 -7.88 -20.34
CA LEU A 82 -12.04 -9.08 -20.88
C LEU A 82 -10.69 -8.72 -21.52
N GLU A 83 -9.62 -9.34 -21.03
CA GLU A 83 -8.26 -9.17 -21.55
C GLU A 83 -7.77 -10.48 -22.17
N ARG A 84 -6.95 -10.36 -23.21
CA ARG A 84 -6.38 -11.48 -23.95
C ARG A 84 -5.07 -11.95 -23.33
N PHE A 85 -4.89 -13.26 -23.27
CA PHE A 85 -3.69 -13.93 -22.80
C PHE A 85 -3.22 -14.95 -23.83
N THR A 86 -1.91 -14.98 -24.07
CA THR A 86 -1.27 -16.13 -24.74
C THR A 86 -0.87 -17.13 -23.68
N VAL A 87 -1.41 -18.35 -23.76
CA VAL A 87 -1.28 -19.40 -22.75
C VAL A 87 -0.66 -20.68 -23.31
N TRP A 88 0.03 -21.43 -22.45
CA TRP A 88 0.61 -22.74 -22.75
C TRP A 88 0.52 -23.67 -21.54
N GLU A 89 0.70 -24.97 -21.78
CA GLU A 89 0.67 -25.98 -20.72
C GLU A 89 1.93 -25.88 -19.84
N SER A 90 1.72 -25.88 -18.53
CA SER A 90 2.78 -25.97 -17.53
C SER A 90 2.40 -26.98 -16.48
N SER A 91 2.42 -28.26 -16.88
CA SER A 91 1.99 -29.37 -16.04
C SER A 91 2.73 -29.39 -14.70
N ASN A 92 1.99 -29.63 -13.62
CA ASN A 92 2.55 -29.91 -12.30
C ASN A 92 2.86 -31.40 -12.10
N PHE A 93 2.66 -32.25 -13.11
CA PHE A 93 2.81 -33.70 -13.00
C PHE A 93 4.02 -34.17 -13.81
N GLU A 94 4.72 -35.18 -13.31
CA GLU A 94 5.63 -35.96 -14.16
C GLU A 94 4.85 -36.62 -15.32
N PRO A 95 5.48 -36.86 -16.49
CA PRO A 95 4.81 -37.32 -17.70
C PRO A 95 3.95 -38.58 -17.53
N GLU A 96 4.37 -39.51 -16.67
CA GLU A 96 3.69 -40.76 -16.36
C GLU A 96 2.39 -40.53 -15.58
N LEU A 97 2.43 -39.67 -14.56
CA LEU A 97 1.23 -39.30 -13.81
C LEU A 97 0.27 -38.52 -14.71
N GLN A 98 0.80 -37.64 -15.56
CA GLN A 98 -0.02 -36.89 -16.51
C GLN A 98 -0.73 -37.78 -17.52
N ALA A 99 -0.09 -38.88 -17.95
CA ALA A 99 -0.70 -39.85 -18.85
C ALA A 99 -1.83 -40.65 -18.20
N LYS A 100 -1.78 -40.89 -16.88
CA LYS A 100 -2.85 -41.53 -16.11
C LYS A 100 -4.07 -40.63 -15.93
N TYR A 101 -3.86 -39.33 -15.76
CA TYR A 101 -4.89 -38.33 -15.50
C TYR A 101 -4.87 -37.23 -16.58
N PRO A 102 -5.30 -37.53 -17.82
CA PRO A 102 -5.24 -36.62 -18.97
C PRO A 102 -6.19 -35.41 -18.89
N GLU A 103 -7.11 -35.37 -17.93
CA GLU A 103 -8.08 -34.30 -17.73
C GLU A 103 -7.67 -33.26 -16.69
N ILE A 104 -6.63 -33.53 -15.89
CA ILE A 104 -6.12 -32.63 -14.85
C ILE A 104 -4.93 -31.87 -15.42
N ARG A 105 -5.06 -30.56 -15.56
CA ARG A 105 -4.07 -29.73 -16.26
C ARG A 105 -3.79 -28.42 -15.54
N ALA A 106 -2.56 -27.94 -15.72
CA ALA A 106 -2.12 -26.64 -15.26
C ALA A 106 -1.54 -25.87 -16.44
N TYR A 107 -1.84 -24.58 -16.48
CA TYR A 107 -1.50 -23.68 -17.56
C TYR A 107 -1.00 -22.36 -16.98
N GLU A 108 -0.34 -21.64 -17.85
CA GLU A 108 0.12 -20.30 -17.57
C GLU A 108 0.05 -19.44 -18.83
N GLY A 109 0.26 -18.14 -18.69
CA GLY A 109 0.35 -17.27 -19.84
C GLY A 109 0.75 -15.83 -19.54
N THR A 110 0.95 -15.09 -20.63
CA THR A 110 1.24 -13.65 -20.60
C THR A 110 0.10 -12.84 -21.18
N GLY A 111 -0.17 -11.69 -20.58
CA GLY A 111 -1.15 -10.74 -21.07
C GLY A 111 -0.71 -10.11 -22.39
N LEU A 112 -1.64 -10.05 -23.33
CA LEU A 112 -1.45 -9.35 -24.60
C LEU A 112 -1.80 -7.88 -24.49
N ASP A 113 -2.84 -7.56 -23.71
CA ASP A 113 -3.37 -6.21 -23.51
C ASP A 113 -2.68 -5.49 -22.34
N ASP A 114 -2.29 -6.23 -21.29
CA ASP A 114 -1.45 -5.79 -20.17
C ASP A 114 -0.18 -6.66 -20.14
N LYS A 115 0.96 -6.10 -20.52
CA LYS A 115 2.23 -6.86 -20.59
C LYS A 115 2.78 -7.29 -19.24
N SER A 116 2.37 -6.60 -18.17
CA SER A 116 2.74 -6.97 -16.80
C SER A 116 1.92 -8.15 -16.26
N ALA A 117 0.82 -8.50 -16.92
CA ALA A 117 -0.10 -9.53 -16.43
C ALA A 117 0.42 -10.94 -16.73
N LYS A 118 0.52 -11.77 -15.69
CA LYS A 118 0.80 -13.20 -15.78
C LYS A 118 -0.36 -13.97 -15.20
N ILE A 119 -0.87 -14.95 -15.94
CA ILE A 119 -1.95 -15.82 -15.49
C ILE A 119 -1.40 -17.21 -15.18
N HIS A 120 -1.83 -17.78 -14.06
CA HIS A 120 -1.64 -19.18 -13.71
C HIS A 120 -3.02 -19.78 -13.47
N PHE A 121 -3.35 -20.89 -14.13
CA PHE A 121 -4.67 -21.49 -13.96
C PHE A 121 -4.70 -23.00 -14.14
N SER A 122 -5.52 -23.64 -13.34
CA SER A 122 -5.78 -25.08 -13.40
C SER A 122 -7.10 -25.34 -14.12
N VAL A 123 -7.17 -26.46 -14.84
CA VAL A 123 -8.39 -26.95 -15.48
C VAL A 123 -8.56 -28.42 -15.15
N SER A 124 -9.71 -28.77 -14.59
CA SER A 124 -10.06 -30.16 -14.28
C SER A 124 -11.58 -30.38 -14.29
N PRO A 125 -12.07 -31.63 -14.12
CA PRO A 125 -13.49 -31.93 -13.98
C PRO A 125 -14.23 -31.13 -12.90
N ILE A 126 -13.62 -30.82 -11.75
CA ILE A 126 -14.25 -30.01 -10.69
C ILE A 126 -14.27 -28.51 -10.99
N GLY A 127 -13.51 -28.02 -11.98
CA GLY A 127 -13.60 -26.62 -12.43
C GLY A 127 -12.29 -25.98 -12.85
N VAL A 128 -12.28 -24.64 -12.80
CA VAL A 128 -11.12 -23.79 -13.10
C VAL A 128 -10.76 -22.94 -11.88
N GLN A 129 -9.47 -22.85 -11.58
CA GLN A 129 -8.96 -21.92 -10.59
C GLN A 129 -7.89 -21.05 -11.26
N THR A 130 -7.88 -19.75 -10.98
CA THR A 130 -6.90 -18.82 -11.56
C THR A 130 -6.19 -18.00 -10.49
N MET A 131 -5.01 -17.51 -10.83
CA MET A 131 -4.27 -16.45 -10.15
C MET A 131 -3.64 -15.55 -11.22
N ILE A 132 -3.92 -14.25 -11.17
CA ILE A 132 -3.37 -13.27 -12.11
C ILE A 132 -2.53 -12.26 -11.34
N LEU A 133 -1.23 -12.26 -11.65
CA LEU A 133 -0.23 -11.35 -11.10
C LEU A 133 -0.04 -10.16 -12.04
N ARG A 134 0.07 -8.94 -11.50
CA ARG A 134 0.22 -7.70 -12.28
C ARG A 134 1.11 -6.71 -11.55
N ALA A 135 1.74 -5.80 -12.31
CA ALA A 135 2.35 -4.63 -11.70
C ALA A 135 1.25 -3.69 -11.16
N ASP A 136 1.53 -3.06 -10.01
CA ASP A 136 0.73 -1.97 -9.42
C ASP A 136 -0.72 -2.32 -9.05
N LYS A 137 -1.09 -3.61 -9.04
CA LYS A 137 -2.45 -4.07 -8.73
C LYS A 137 -2.41 -5.25 -7.78
N ALA A 138 -3.49 -5.41 -7.02
CA ALA A 138 -3.71 -6.60 -6.20
C ALA A 138 -3.89 -7.84 -7.09
N THR A 139 -3.45 -8.98 -6.60
CA THR A 139 -3.61 -10.27 -7.29
C THR A 139 -5.08 -10.60 -7.46
N GLU A 140 -5.44 -11.07 -8.66
CA GLU A 140 -6.82 -11.38 -9.04
C GLU A 140 -7.02 -12.89 -9.05
N TYR A 141 -8.15 -13.35 -8.52
CA TYR A 141 -8.51 -14.75 -8.43
C TYR A 141 -9.88 -14.98 -9.04
N ILE A 142 -10.00 -16.08 -9.79
CA ILE A 142 -11.28 -16.60 -10.28
C ILE A 142 -11.41 -18.04 -9.80
N GLU A 143 -12.49 -18.31 -9.08
CA GLU A 143 -12.77 -19.63 -8.50
C GLU A 143 -14.26 -19.97 -8.64
N GLU A 144 -14.59 -21.26 -8.56
CA GLU A 144 -15.98 -21.71 -8.51
C GLU A 144 -16.69 -21.07 -7.30
N ASN A 145 -17.86 -20.49 -7.52
CA ASN A 145 -18.64 -19.89 -6.45
C ASN A 145 -19.15 -21.00 -5.49
N PRO A 146 -18.78 -20.95 -4.20
CA PRO A 146 -19.22 -21.97 -3.24
C PRO A 146 -20.75 -22.00 -3.04
N GLU A 147 -21.45 -20.90 -3.34
CA GLU A 147 -22.91 -20.79 -3.19
C GLU A 147 -23.69 -21.26 -4.43
N ASP A 148 -23.11 -21.10 -5.63
CA ASP A 148 -23.68 -21.53 -6.91
C ASP A 148 -22.55 -22.07 -7.80
N LYS A 149 -22.37 -23.39 -7.77
CA LYS A 149 -21.38 -24.14 -8.56
C LYS A 149 -21.49 -23.97 -10.08
N THR A 150 -22.58 -23.36 -10.57
CA THR A 150 -22.72 -23.01 -11.99
C THR A 150 -22.06 -21.67 -12.36
N GLN A 151 -21.51 -20.97 -11.37
CA GLN A 151 -20.89 -19.66 -11.50
C GLN A 151 -19.47 -19.66 -10.93
N TYR A 152 -18.70 -18.68 -11.37
CA TYR A 152 -17.38 -18.34 -10.87
C TYR A 152 -17.43 -16.95 -10.25
N VAL A 153 -16.64 -16.75 -9.21
CA VAL A 153 -16.46 -15.46 -8.54
C VAL A 153 -15.05 -14.94 -8.86
N LEU A 154 -14.99 -13.68 -9.29
CA LEU A 154 -13.77 -12.90 -9.45
C LEU A 154 -13.63 -11.94 -8.27
N PHE A 155 -12.49 -12.02 -7.59
CA PHE A 155 -12.13 -11.18 -6.45
C PHE A 155 -10.63 -10.88 -6.46
N THR A 156 -10.19 -9.96 -5.59
CA THR A 156 -8.76 -9.65 -5.41
C THR A 156 -8.28 -10.06 -4.03
N SER A 157 -6.97 -10.15 -3.84
CA SER A 157 -6.33 -10.37 -2.53
C SER A 157 -6.68 -9.33 -1.46
N LYS A 158 -7.28 -8.18 -1.83
CA LYS A 158 -7.80 -7.18 -0.88
C LYS A 158 -9.23 -7.46 -0.41
N ASN A 159 -9.97 -8.32 -1.12
CA ASN A 159 -11.39 -8.61 -0.86
C ASN A 159 -11.60 -9.84 0.04
N THR A 160 -10.53 -10.43 0.54
CA THR A 160 -10.52 -11.60 1.42
C THR A 160 -10.54 -11.14 2.89
N ASN A 161 -11.74 -10.89 3.41
CA ASN A 161 -11.94 -10.45 4.79
C ASN A 161 -11.86 -11.57 5.83
N ASN A 162 -11.51 -12.79 5.43
CA ASN A 162 -11.44 -13.93 6.33
C ASN A 162 -9.98 -14.17 6.71
N SER A 163 -9.51 -13.54 7.79
CA SER A 163 -8.26 -13.95 8.45
C SER A 163 -8.42 -15.42 8.87
N GLN A 164 -7.68 -16.32 8.26
CA GLN A 164 -7.58 -17.70 8.74
C GLN A 164 -6.31 -17.83 9.56
N LYS A 165 -6.44 -18.40 10.76
CA LYS A 165 -5.30 -18.55 11.66
C LYS A 165 -4.44 -19.73 11.18
N LEU A 166 -3.41 -19.46 10.38
CA LEU A 166 -2.28 -20.36 10.28
C LEU A 166 -1.48 -20.24 11.58
N ILE A 167 -1.39 -21.32 12.35
CA ILE A 167 -0.41 -21.42 13.43
C ILE A 167 0.62 -22.44 12.97
N CYS A 168 1.78 -21.95 12.50
CA CYS A 168 2.91 -22.81 12.19
C CYS A 168 3.63 -23.16 13.51
N LYS A 169 3.92 -24.46 13.70
CA LYS A 169 4.60 -24.98 14.90
C LYS A 169 5.97 -25.60 14.59
N THR A 170 6.50 -25.35 13.39
CA THR A 170 7.86 -25.74 13.05
C THR A 170 8.81 -25.05 14.03
N ALA A 171 9.63 -25.84 14.75
CA ALA A 171 10.67 -25.26 15.58
C ALA A 171 11.76 -24.69 14.67
N ASP A 172 11.98 -23.37 14.73
CA ASP A 172 13.14 -22.74 14.11
C ASP A 172 14.39 -23.24 14.81
N LEU A 173 15.03 -24.26 14.24
CA LEU A 173 16.37 -24.61 14.66
C LEU A 173 17.25 -23.43 14.27
N ILE A 174 17.78 -22.71 15.27
CA ILE A 174 18.92 -21.81 15.13
C ILE A 174 20.08 -22.65 14.61
N SER A 175 20.08 -22.91 13.31
CA SER A 175 21.24 -23.42 12.61
C SER A 175 22.10 -22.20 12.35
N ASP A 176 22.76 -21.76 13.42
CA ASP A 176 23.98 -20.96 13.36
C ASP A 176 24.98 -21.71 12.46
N LYS A 177 24.85 -21.49 11.16
CA LYS A 177 25.95 -21.59 10.23
C LYS A 177 25.95 -20.32 9.43
N ASN A 178 26.56 -19.30 10.06
CA ASN A 178 27.54 -18.46 9.41
C ASN A 178 28.48 -19.33 8.54
N ASN A 179 28.01 -19.76 7.37
CA ASN A 179 28.88 -20.05 6.25
C ASN A 179 29.09 -18.72 5.53
N ALA A 180 29.80 -17.82 6.21
CA ALA A 180 30.69 -16.84 5.58
C ALA A 180 31.91 -17.53 4.92
N GLY A 181 31.69 -18.72 4.35
CA GLY A 181 32.60 -19.35 3.40
C GLY A 181 32.28 -18.79 2.04
N LYS A 182 33.10 -17.84 1.58
CA LYS A 182 33.08 -17.32 0.20
C LYS A 182 33.19 -18.46 -0.80
N THR A 183 32.07 -19.02 -1.21
CA THR A 183 31.98 -19.98 -2.31
C THR A 183 30.66 -19.72 -3.05
N ALA A 184 30.81 -19.12 -4.23
CA ALA A 184 29.83 -18.85 -5.29
C ALA A 184 28.37 -18.60 -4.85
N LYS A 185 27.97 -17.31 -4.82
CA LYS A 185 26.56 -16.88 -4.82
C LYS A 185 25.83 -17.59 -5.97
N THR A 186 24.93 -18.51 -5.66
CA THR A 186 23.91 -18.94 -6.63
C THR A 186 22.64 -18.23 -6.20
N ALA A 187 22.33 -17.10 -6.83
CA ALA A 187 21.07 -16.40 -6.64
C ALA A 187 20.08 -16.82 -7.74
N SER A 188 18.81 -16.44 -7.64
CA SER A 188 17.81 -16.55 -8.72
C SER A 188 18.27 -15.91 -10.04
N ASN A 189 19.33 -15.11 -10.02
CA ASN A 189 20.01 -14.54 -11.18
C ASN A 189 21.11 -15.44 -11.78
N ALA A 190 21.26 -16.69 -11.32
CA ALA A 190 22.29 -17.61 -11.79
C ALA A 190 21.96 -18.26 -13.15
N GLN A 191 20.87 -17.85 -13.81
CA GLN A 191 20.38 -18.44 -15.05
C GLN A 191 20.13 -19.95 -14.94
N VAL A 192 19.64 -20.40 -13.78
CA VAL A 192 19.32 -21.80 -13.51
C VAL A 192 17.92 -21.90 -12.93
N PHE A 193 17.06 -22.63 -13.64
CA PHE A 193 15.74 -23.01 -13.20
C PHE A 193 15.78 -24.38 -12.51
N LYS A 194 15.23 -24.48 -11.30
CA LYS A 194 15.27 -25.71 -10.50
C LYS A 194 13.92 -26.41 -10.48
N THR A 195 13.85 -27.62 -11.00
CA THR A 195 12.66 -28.49 -10.90
C THR A 195 12.89 -29.54 -9.82
N MET A 196 11.96 -29.66 -8.87
CA MET A 196 12.05 -30.62 -7.75
C MET A 196 10.85 -31.56 -7.75
N ARG A 197 11.12 -32.84 -7.47
CA ARG A 197 10.12 -33.90 -7.37
C ARG A 197 9.42 -33.86 -6.02
N LEU A 198 8.12 -33.64 -6.05
CA LEU A 198 7.25 -33.57 -4.88
C LEU A 198 6.46 -34.87 -4.72
N ALA A 199 6.61 -35.51 -3.56
CA ALA A 199 5.72 -36.57 -3.10
C ALA A 199 4.65 -35.94 -2.19
N LEU A 200 3.44 -35.72 -2.73
CA LEU A 200 2.34 -35.05 -2.04
C LEU A 200 1.27 -36.07 -1.64
N SER A 201 1.22 -36.37 -0.36
CA SER A 201 0.21 -37.25 0.23
C SER A 201 -0.99 -36.44 0.73
N CYS A 202 -2.09 -37.12 1.01
CA CYS A 202 -3.24 -36.52 1.69
C CYS A 202 -3.97 -37.52 2.59
N THR A 203 -4.65 -37.02 3.62
CA THR A 203 -5.55 -37.86 4.43
C THR A 203 -6.77 -38.29 3.61
N ALA A 204 -7.45 -39.36 4.01
CA ALA A 204 -8.67 -39.81 3.35
C ALA A 204 -9.81 -38.78 3.44
N GLU A 205 -9.83 -37.95 4.47
CA GLU A 205 -10.77 -36.82 4.61
C GLU A 205 -10.54 -35.76 3.53
N TYR A 206 -9.28 -35.50 3.17
CA TYR A 206 -8.96 -34.55 2.09
C TYR A 206 -9.50 -35.09 0.77
N THR A 207 -9.26 -36.38 0.50
CA THR A 207 -9.82 -37.04 -0.67
C THR A 207 -11.34 -36.99 -0.68
N THR A 208 -11.97 -37.21 0.47
CA THR A 208 -13.43 -37.13 0.66
C THR A 208 -13.95 -35.72 0.36
N PHE A 209 -13.26 -34.67 0.82
CA PHE A 209 -13.62 -33.28 0.57
C PHE A 209 -13.74 -32.96 -0.92
N PHE A 210 -12.82 -33.48 -1.74
CA PHE A 210 -12.83 -33.26 -3.19
C PHE A 210 -13.75 -34.20 -3.98
N GLY A 211 -14.35 -35.22 -3.35
CA GLY A 211 -15.30 -36.14 -4.00
C GLY A 211 -14.99 -37.63 -3.84
N GLY A 212 -14.00 -38.00 -3.02
CA GLY A 212 -13.77 -39.36 -2.56
C GLY A 212 -12.95 -40.26 -3.50
N THR A 213 -12.41 -39.72 -4.60
CA THR A 213 -11.56 -40.48 -5.52
C THR A 213 -10.15 -39.90 -5.58
N LYS A 214 -9.18 -40.74 -5.97
CA LYS A 214 -7.79 -40.28 -6.17
C LYS A 214 -7.66 -39.18 -7.22
N ALA A 215 -8.46 -39.26 -8.29
CA ALA A 215 -8.49 -38.23 -9.32
C ALA A 215 -8.93 -36.89 -8.71
N ASN A 216 -10.03 -36.88 -7.97
CA ASN A 216 -10.55 -35.68 -7.31
C ASN A 216 -9.54 -35.05 -6.34
N ALA A 217 -8.82 -35.85 -5.56
CA ALA A 217 -7.75 -35.35 -4.69
C ALA A 217 -6.61 -34.69 -5.50
N LEU A 218 -6.19 -35.33 -6.61
CA LEU A 218 -5.18 -34.78 -7.52
C LEU A 218 -5.63 -33.47 -8.18
N GLU A 219 -6.93 -33.30 -8.44
CA GLU A 219 -7.47 -32.03 -8.98
C GLU A 219 -7.25 -30.87 -8.00
N GLY A 220 -7.54 -31.09 -6.71
CA GLY A 220 -7.28 -30.12 -5.64
C GLY A 220 -5.79 -29.82 -5.49
N MET A 221 -4.95 -30.86 -5.42
CA MET A 221 -3.50 -30.72 -5.34
C MET A 221 -2.91 -29.94 -6.52
N ASN A 222 -3.39 -30.21 -7.73
CA ASN A 222 -2.94 -29.52 -8.94
C ASN A 222 -3.36 -28.04 -8.94
N ALA A 223 -4.56 -27.72 -8.46
CA ALA A 223 -5.03 -26.33 -8.35
C ALA A 223 -4.11 -25.53 -7.40
N THR A 224 -3.89 -26.03 -6.18
CA THR A 224 -2.97 -25.44 -5.20
C THR A 224 -1.56 -25.27 -5.76
N LEU A 225 -0.97 -26.32 -6.34
CA LEU A 225 0.38 -26.26 -6.89
C LEU A 225 0.50 -25.30 -8.07
N THR A 226 -0.56 -25.06 -8.82
CA THR A 226 -0.55 -24.08 -9.93
C THR A 226 -0.28 -22.67 -9.41
N ARG A 227 -0.85 -22.30 -8.24
CA ARG A 227 -0.61 -21.00 -7.60
C ARG A 227 0.73 -20.94 -6.91
N VAL A 228 1.07 -21.96 -6.12
CA VAL A 228 2.35 -22.06 -5.40
C VAL A 228 3.52 -21.98 -6.39
N ASN A 229 3.47 -22.73 -7.49
CA ASN A 229 4.50 -22.67 -8.53
C ASN A 229 4.55 -21.30 -9.23
N GLY A 230 3.43 -20.58 -9.36
CA GLY A 230 3.44 -19.22 -9.88
C GLY A 230 4.29 -18.27 -9.04
N VAL A 231 4.16 -18.34 -7.71
CA VAL A 231 4.98 -17.56 -6.77
C VAL A 231 6.43 -18.04 -6.75
N PHE A 232 6.66 -19.35 -6.62
CA PHE A 232 8.00 -19.93 -6.52
C PHE A 232 8.82 -19.67 -7.77
N ASN A 233 8.18 -19.59 -8.92
CA ASN A 233 8.86 -19.20 -10.15
C ASN A 233 9.32 -17.75 -10.11
N LYS A 234 8.36 -16.84 -9.85
CA LYS A 234 8.56 -15.39 -9.83
C LYS A 234 9.70 -14.99 -8.90
N ASP A 235 9.77 -15.60 -7.71
CA ASP A 235 10.70 -15.18 -6.67
C ASP A 235 11.97 -16.04 -6.58
N LEU A 236 11.89 -17.34 -6.90
CA LEU A 236 12.91 -18.33 -6.57
C LEU A 236 13.50 -19.05 -7.78
N ALA A 237 12.91 -18.93 -8.97
CA ALA A 237 13.22 -19.76 -10.14
C ALA A 237 13.12 -21.28 -9.84
N VAL A 238 12.10 -21.66 -9.05
CA VAL A 238 11.82 -23.04 -8.62
C VAL A 238 10.45 -23.50 -9.11
N LYS A 239 10.34 -24.78 -9.46
CA LYS A 239 9.06 -25.48 -9.70
C LYS A 239 9.03 -26.83 -8.97
N LEU A 240 7.89 -27.14 -8.36
CA LEU A 240 7.57 -28.44 -7.80
C LEU A 240 6.73 -29.25 -8.80
N VAL A 241 7.08 -30.52 -9.01
CA VAL A 241 6.33 -31.45 -9.87
C VAL A 241 5.98 -32.71 -9.11
N LEU A 242 4.71 -33.14 -9.16
CA LEU A 242 4.25 -34.39 -8.57
C LEU A 242 4.89 -35.59 -9.27
N ILE A 243 5.42 -36.51 -8.47
CA ILE A 243 6.09 -37.72 -8.95
C ILE A 243 5.17 -38.66 -9.74
N ALA A 244 5.75 -39.45 -10.65
CA ALA A 244 5.07 -40.38 -11.54
C ALA A 244 4.05 -41.31 -10.86
N ASN A 245 4.30 -41.72 -9.61
CA ASN A 245 3.46 -42.61 -8.82
C ASN A 245 2.80 -41.93 -7.61
N ASN A 246 2.54 -40.62 -7.67
CA ASN A 246 1.90 -39.89 -6.56
C ASN A 246 0.51 -40.44 -6.19
N ASP A 247 -0.20 -41.06 -7.13
CA ASP A 247 -1.47 -41.75 -6.89
C ASP A 247 -1.36 -42.92 -5.88
N ALA A 248 -0.15 -43.44 -5.61
CA ALA A 248 0.08 -44.48 -4.62
C ALA A 248 -0.05 -44.00 -3.16
N ILE A 249 0.14 -42.70 -2.91
CA ILE A 249 0.07 -42.06 -1.59
C ILE A 249 -1.17 -41.17 -1.44
N ILE A 250 -2.21 -41.45 -2.21
CA ILE A 250 -3.53 -40.86 -2.05
C ILE A 250 -4.48 -41.92 -1.52
N TYR A 251 -5.07 -41.62 -0.36
CA TYR A 251 -5.90 -42.55 0.38
C TYR A 251 -7.38 -42.16 0.29
N THR A 252 -8.27 -43.14 0.20
CA THR A 252 -9.72 -42.94 0.02
C THR A 252 -10.55 -43.51 1.17
N ASP A 253 -9.92 -44.24 2.10
CA ASP A 253 -10.58 -44.87 3.25
C ASP A 253 -9.84 -44.45 4.53
N ALA A 254 -10.53 -43.71 5.39
CA ALA A 254 -9.99 -43.19 6.65
C ALA A 254 -9.62 -44.31 7.65
N ASN A 255 -10.16 -45.52 7.49
CA ASN A 255 -9.80 -46.64 8.37
C ASN A 255 -8.52 -47.37 7.91
N ALA A 256 -8.06 -47.08 6.69
CA ALA A 256 -6.96 -47.78 6.05
C ALA A 256 -5.82 -46.84 5.63
N ASP A 257 -6.00 -45.53 5.78
CA ASP A 257 -4.91 -44.59 5.57
C ASP A 257 -3.90 -44.65 6.73
N PRO A 258 -2.65 -44.22 6.50
CA PRO A 258 -1.60 -44.32 7.51
C PRO A 258 -1.58 -43.10 8.45
N TYR A 259 -2.66 -42.30 8.48
CA TYR A 259 -2.68 -41.01 9.16
C TYR A 259 -3.61 -41.02 10.34
N SER A 260 -3.12 -40.51 11.47
CA SER A 260 -3.97 -40.27 12.62
C SER A 260 -5.05 -39.24 12.30
N ASN A 261 -6.20 -39.36 12.95
CA ASN A 261 -7.28 -38.37 12.88
C ASN A 261 -6.75 -36.96 13.18
N ALA A 262 -7.33 -35.94 12.57
CA ALA A 262 -6.87 -34.55 12.66
C ALA A 262 -6.57 -34.06 14.09
N ASP A 263 -7.41 -34.39 15.08
CA ASP A 263 -7.23 -33.98 16.48
C ASP A 263 -5.98 -34.58 17.16
N THR A 264 -5.39 -35.64 16.59
CA THR A 264 -4.16 -36.30 17.07
C THR A 264 -3.00 -36.09 16.11
N GLY A 265 -3.28 -36.07 14.82
CA GLY A 265 -2.28 -35.93 13.77
C GLY A 265 -1.76 -34.49 13.63
N ALA A 266 -2.65 -33.50 13.57
CA ALA A 266 -2.26 -32.10 13.49
C ALA A 266 -1.52 -31.70 14.77
N ASP A 267 -0.32 -31.14 14.61
CA ASP A 267 0.61 -30.80 15.68
C ASP A 267 1.01 -31.96 16.60
N GLY A 268 0.83 -33.19 16.12
CA GLY A 268 1.21 -34.42 16.79
C GLY A 268 1.90 -35.37 15.82
N ASP A 269 1.23 -36.45 15.45
CA ASP A 269 1.86 -37.60 14.81
C ASP A 269 2.15 -37.41 13.31
N TRP A 270 1.48 -36.46 12.64
CA TRP A 270 1.52 -36.34 11.17
C TRP A 270 2.93 -36.15 10.60
N ASN A 271 3.82 -35.39 11.25
CA ASN A 271 5.18 -35.19 10.75
C ASN A 271 5.95 -36.52 10.62
N GLN A 272 5.81 -37.42 11.59
CA GLN A 272 6.46 -38.73 11.56
C GLN A 272 5.72 -39.71 10.64
N GLU A 273 4.38 -39.69 10.65
CA GLU A 273 3.54 -40.56 9.83
C GLU A 273 3.76 -40.31 8.34
N VAL A 274 3.78 -39.04 7.90
CA VAL A 274 4.05 -38.70 6.50
C VAL A 274 5.46 -39.10 6.09
N GLN A 275 6.48 -38.80 6.92
CA GLN A 275 7.85 -39.18 6.61
C GLN A 275 8.01 -40.70 6.47
N THR A 276 7.36 -41.47 7.34
CA THR A 276 7.37 -42.94 7.31
C THR A 276 6.64 -43.47 6.09
N THR A 277 5.46 -42.94 5.80
CA THR A 277 4.64 -43.32 4.64
C THR A 277 5.38 -43.09 3.33
N LEU A 278 5.94 -41.90 3.13
CA LEU A 278 6.68 -41.57 1.92
C LEU A 278 7.94 -42.44 1.78
N THR A 279 8.65 -42.71 2.88
CA THR A 279 9.82 -43.60 2.88
C THR A 279 9.46 -45.02 2.45
N ASN A 280 8.36 -45.56 2.95
CA ASN A 280 7.97 -46.95 2.72
C ASN A 280 7.30 -47.18 1.36
N VAL A 281 6.44 -46.25 0.93
CA VAL A 281 5.61 -46.41 -0.29
C VAL A 281 6.36 -45.90 -1.52
N ILE A 282 6.97 -44.73 -1.43
CA ILE A 282 7.64 -44.08 -2.56
C ILE A 282 9.13 -44.43 -2.60
N GLY A 283 9.78 -44.47 -1.43
CA GLY A 283 11.21 -44.68 -1.33
C GLY A 283 12.00 -43.38 -1.47
N ASN A 284 12.97 -43.18 -0.57
CA ASN A 284 13.72 -41.93 -0.44
C ASN A 284 14.40 -41.45 -1.74
N ALA A 285 14.83 -42.32 -2.65
CA ALA A 285 15.48 -41.88 -3.88
C ALA A 285 14.53 -41.20 -4.89
N ASN A 286 13.22 -41.39 -4.73
CA ASN A 286 12.23 -41.08 -5.76
C ASN A 286 11.55 -39.71 -5.58
N TYR A 287 11.92 -38.95 -4.56
CA TYR A 287 11.41 -37.60 -4.32
C TYR A 287 12.44 -36.70 -3.64
N ASP A 288 12.25 -35.40 -3.80
CA ASP A 288 13.17 -34.35 -3.35
C ASP A 288 12.58 -33.57 -2.16
N ILE A 289 11.26 -33.40 -2.18
CA ILE A 289 10.43 -32.78 -1.15
C ILE A 289 9.17 -33.64 -0.97
N GLY A 290 8.72 -33.82 0.26
CA GLY A 290 7.52 -34.58 0.58
C GLY A 290 6.65 -33.84 1.58
N HIS A 291 5.35 -33.95 1.41
CA HIS A 291 4.37 -33.13 2.11
C HIS A 291 3.02 -33.84 2.25
N LEU A 292 2.24 -33.52 3.29
CA LEU A 292 0.89 -34.03 3.53
C LEU A 292 -0.14 -32.90 3.52
N PHE A 293 -1.24 -33.07 2.78
CA PHE A 293 -2.42 -32.22 2.92
C PHE A 293 -3.49 -32.88 3.81
N GLY A 294 -3.87 -32.17 4.87
CA GLY A 294 -5.01 -32.50 5.73
C GLY A 294 -6.28 -31.76 5.29
N ALA A 295 -7.44 -32.34 5.58
CA ALA A 295 -8.73 -31.67 5.34
C ALA A 295 -9.10 -30.66 6.43
N SER A 296 -8.67 -30.91 7.65
CA SER A 296 -9.05 -30.18 8.86
C SER A 296 -8.04 -30.41 9.99
N GLY A 297 -8.19 -29.69 11.10
CA GLY A 297 -7.29 -29.72 12.27
C GLY A 297 -6.59 -28.38 12.48
N GLY A 298 -6.29 -27.67 11.38
CA GLY A 298 -5.62 -26.38 11.41
C GLY A 298 -4.12 -26.47 11.61
N GLY A 299 -3.40 -25.47 11.11
CA GLY A 299 -1.96 -25.32 11.29
C GLY A 299 -1.11 -25.86 10.14
N GLY A 300 0.19 -25.86 10.39
CA GLY A 300 1.20 -26.32 9.46
C GLY A 300 2.50 -26.60 10.20
N ASN A 301 3.27 -27.53 9.66
CA ASN A 301 4.60 -27.83 10.17
C ASN A 301 5.46 -28.42 9.07
N ALA A 302 6.57 -27.78 8.76
CA ALA A 302 7.54 -28.24 7.78
C ALA A 302 8.32 -29.50 8.23
N GLY A 303 8.27 -29.84 9.52
CA GLY A 303 9.02 -30.90 10.19
C GLY A 303 10.51 -30.61 10.33
N CYS A 304 11.10 -29.91 9.36
CA CYS A 304 12.43 -29.33 9.41
C CYS A 304 12.59 -28.22 8.36
N ILE A 305 13.42 -27.23 8.69
CA ILE A 305 13.72 -26.11 7.79
C ILE A 305 14.89 -26.47 6.87
N GLY A 306 14.75 -26.21 5.57
CA GLY A 306 15.81 -26.41 4.56
C GLY A 306 16.25 -27.87 4.36
N CYS A 307 15.44 -28.83 4.81
CA CYS A 307 15.79 -30.25 4.82
C CYS A 307 15.40 -30.99 3.53
N VAL A 308 14.95 -30.27 2.49
CA VAL A 308 14.80 -30.86 1.15
C VAL A 308 16.05 -31.62 0.71
N CYS A 309 15.85 -32.66 -0.10
CA CYS A 309 16.88 -33.63 -0.51
C CYS A 309 17.49 -34.48 0.62
N THR A 310 17.21 -34.23 1.91
CA THR A 310 17.80 -34.97 3.02
C THR A 310 16.95 -36.19 3.37
N ASN A 311 17.54 -37.37 3.37
CA ASN A 311 16.85 -38.59 3.78
C ASN A 311 16.77 -38.69 5.32
N PRO A 312 15.71 -39.27 5.89
CA PRO A 312 15.63 -39.54 7.32
C PRO A 312 16.70 -40.54 7.74
N THR A 313 17.13 -40.45 8.99
CA THR A 313 18.04 -41.38 9.65
C THR A 313 17.45 -41.83 10.99
N THR A 314 18.03 -42.85 11.63
CA THR A 314 17.58 -43.26 12.96
C THR A 314 17.72 -42.15 14.01
N ASN A 315 18.71 -41.26 13.86
CA ASN A 315 18.96 -40.17 14.80
C ASN A 315 18.17 -38.90 14.45
N ASN A 316 17.78 -38.75 13.19
CA ASN A 316 16.94 -37.67 12.73
C ASN A 316 15.85 -38.24 11.82
N PRO A 317 14.74 -38.71 12.42
CA PRO A 317 13.70 -39.42 11.69
C PRO A 317 12.79 -38.48 10.90
N LEU A 318 12.83 -37.16 11.16
CA LEU A 318 12.11 -36.13 10.40
C LEU A 318 13.07 -35.47 9.39
N ALA A 319 12.68 -35.45 8.13
CA ALA A 319 13.54 -34.98 7.04
C ALA A 319 12.69 -34.47 5.86
N LYS A 320 13.16 -34.61 4.62
CA LYS A 320 12.52 -34.01 3.44
C LYS A 320 11.04 -34.36 3.23
N GLY A 321 10.52 -35.40 3.87
CA GLY A 321 9.16 -35.89 3.72
C GLY A 321 8.29 -35.75 4.96
N SER A 322 8.69 -34.96 5.97
CA SER A 322 7.98 -34.83 7.23
C SER A 322 7.01 -33.66 7.31
N ALA A 323 6.77 -32.90 6.24
CA ALA A 323 5.95 -31.70 6.32
C ALA A 323 4.45 -31.97 6.14
N TYR A 324 3.61 -31.10 6.71
CA TYR A 324 2.18 -31.09 6.43
C TYR A 324 1.58 -29.68 6.48
N THR A 325 0.44 -29.52 5.81
CA THR A 325 -0.41 -28.33 5.85
C THR A 325 -1.87 -28.77 6.03
N SER A 326 -2.59 -28.09 6.94
CA SER A 326 -4.01 -28.37 7.16
C SER A 326 -4.81 -27.10 7.51
N PRO A 327 -5.96 -26.85 6.86
CA PRO A 327 -6.73 -25.64 7.08
C PRO A 327 -7.49 -25.69 8.41
N SER A 328 -7.58 -24.56 9.11
CA SER A 328 -8.35 -24.47 10.37
C SER A 328 -9.86 -24.46 10.17
N ASP A 329 -10.34 -24.11 8.97
CA ASP A 329 -11.77 -23.98 8.66
C ASP A 329 -12.37 -25.21 7.96
N GLY A 330 -11.56 -26.27 7.79
CA GLY A 330 -11.97 -27.49 7.10
C GLY A 330 -12.08 -27.35 5.57
N LYS A 331 -11.48 -26.31 4.97
CA LYS A 331 -11.53 -26.08 3.51
C LYS A 331 -10.13 -26.02 2.92
N PRO A 332 -9.57 -27.15 2.45
CA PRO A 332 -8.22 -27.20 1.92
C PRO A 332 -8.16 -26.74 0.45
N LYS A 333 -8.64 -25.51 0.19
CA LYS A 333 -8.64 -24.85 -1.12
C LYS A 333 -8.77 -23.34 -0.99
N GLY A 334 -8.42 -22.62 -2.06
CA GLY A 334 -8.59 -21.16 -2.14
C GLY A 334 -7.30 -20.43 -1.83
N ASP A 335 -7.28 -19.12 -2.11
CA ASP A 335 -6.07 -18.30 -2.04
C ASP A 335 -5.40 -18.31 -0.66
N THR A 336 -6.18 -18.24 0.42
CA THR A 336 -5.65 -18.37 1.78
C THR A 336 -4.97 -19.72 2.01
N PHE A 337 -5.58 -20.83 1.60
CA PHE A 337 -4.94 -22.15 1.75
C PHE A 337 -3.68 -22.27 0.88
N ASP A 338 -3.76 -21.80 -0.37
CA ASP A 338 -2.68 -21.96 -1.35
C ASP A 338 -1.46 -21.06 -1.03
N ILE A 339 -1.69 -19.81 -0.61
CA ILE A 339 -0.65 -18.81 -0.35
C ILE A 339 -0.26 -18.77 1.13
N ASP A 340 -1.21 -18.53 2.03
CA ASP A 340 -0.88 -18.32 3.45
C ASP A 340 -0.40 -19.60 4.11
N PHE A 341 -0.95 -20.76 3.75
CA PHE A 341 -0.62 -22.04 4.38
C PHE A 341 0.42 -22.83 3.57
N VAL A 342 0.09 -23.23 2.34
CA VAL A 342 0.93 -24.17 1.59
C VAL A 342 2.25 -23.53 1.15
N ALA A 343 2.22 -22.32 0.58
CA ALA A 343 3.46 -21.65 0.17
C ALA A 343 4.36 -21.32 1.37
N HIS A 344 3.78 -21.00 2.54
CA HIS A 344 4.50 -20.78 3.80
C HIS A 344 5.25 -22.03 4.27
N GLU A 345 4.55 -23.16 4.43
CA GLU A 345 5.17 -24.40 4.91
C GLU A 345 6.20 -24.95 3.91
N MET A 346 5.92 -24.85 2.61
CA MET A 346 6.89 -25.21 1.58
C MET A 346 8.08 -24.24 1.56
N GLY A 347 7.87 -22.95 1.90
CA GLY A 347 8.94 -21.97 2.10
C GLY A 347 9.91 -22.37 3.21
N HIS A 348 9.41 -22.88 4.34
CA HIS A 348 10.24 -23.48 5.39
C HIS A 348 10.98 -24.71 4.91
N GLN A 349 10.32 -25.66 4.24
CA GLN A 349 11.00 -26.85 3.70
C GLN A 349 12.17 -26.46 2.78
N LEU A 350 12.00 -25.38 2.01
CA LEU A 350 13.02 -24.82 1.12
C LEU A 350 14.10 -24.01 1.84
N GLY A 351 13.86 -23.54 3.07
CA GLY A 351 14.89 -22.99 3.96
C GLY A 351 14.66 -21.61 4.54
N ALA A 352 13.47 -21.01 4.39
CA ALA A 352 13.18 -19.72 5.01
C ALA A 352 12.73 -19.88 6.48
N ASN A 353 13.10 -18.93 7.34
CA ASN A 353 12.50 -18.75 8.67
C ASN A 353 11.40 -17.68 8.59
N HIS A 354 10.68 -17.45 9.70
CA HIS A 354 9.71 -16.36 9.69
C HIS A 354 10.37 -14.99 9.70
N THR A 355 9.62 -14.02 9.17
CA THR A 355 10.11 -12.64 8.96
C THR A 355 9.50 -11.63 9.93
N PHE A 356 8.45 -11.99 10.66
CA PHE A 356 7.77 -11.10 11.60
C PHE A 356 8.62 -10.81 12.83
N SER A 357 8.30 -9.76 13.59
CA SER A 357 9.06 -9.37 14.80
C SER A 357 8.26 -9.42 16.09
N TYR A 358 6.97 -9.80 16.05
CA TYR A 358 6.11 -9.79 17.23
C TYR A 358 6.52 -10.85 18.28
N ASP A 359 7.02 -12.01 17.88
CA ASP A 359 7.41 -13.06 18.84
C ASP A 359 8.83 -12.84 19.38
N ALA A 360 8.97 -12.88 20.70
CA ALA A 360 10.25 -12.80 21.37
C ALA A 360 11.07 -14.09 21.29
N ALA A 361 10.43 -15.23 20.99
CA ALA A 361 11.04 -16.55 21.03
C ALA A 361 11.75 -16.96 19.74
N GLU A 362 11.31 -16.45 18.59
CA GLU A 362 11.74 -16.93 17.27
C GLU A 362 13.19 -16.50 16.93
N ARG A 363 13.48 -15.19 16.98
CA ARG A 363 14.84 -14.58 16.95
C ARG A 363 15.83 -15.22 15.95
N THR A 364 15.37 -15.48 14.73
CA THR A 364 16.07 -16.24 13.70
C THR A 364 17.06 -15.42 12.86
N SER A 365 17.38 -14.21 13.32
CA SER A 365 18.20 -13.20 12.61
C SER A 365 17.58 -12.62 11.33
N VAL A 366 16.34 -12.99 11.01
CA VAL A 366 15.59 -12.49 9.84
C VAL A 366 14.20 -11.95 10.20
N ASN A 367 13.99 -11.57 11.46
CA ASN A 367 12.78 -10.91 11.95
C ASN A 367 12.76 -9.43 11.51
N VAL A 368 12.53 -9.21 10.22
CA VAL A 368 12.69 -7.94 9.49
C VAL A 368 11.36 -7.25 9.11
N GLU A 369 10.22 -7.76 9.56
CA GLU A 369 8.91 -7.12 9.38
C GLU A 369 8.27 -6.70 10.73
N PRO A 370 7.66 -5.50 10.81
CA PRO A 370 7.01 -5.03 12.04
C PRO A 370 5.73 -5.82 12.33
N GLY A 371 5.41 -6.00 13.61
CA GLY A 371 4.22 -6.74 14.03
C GLY A 371 4.19 -8.17 13.47
N SER A 372 3.03 -8.56 12.92
CA SER A 372 2.79 -9.84 12.26
C SER A 372 3.55 -10.02 10.94
N GLY A 373 4.07 -8.94 10.34
CA GLY A 373 4.55 -8.90 8.96
C GLY A 373 3.46 -9.18 7.91
N SER A 374 3.84 -9.01 6.64
CA SER A 374 2.94 -8.98 5.48
C SER A 374 3.29 -9.98 4.38
N THR A 375 4.50 -10.55 4.37
CA THR A 375 4.93 -11.49 3.33
C THR A 375 4.55 -12.94 3.62
N ILE A 376 4.76 -13.85 2.67
CA ILE A 376 4.41 -15.29 2.80
C ILE A 376 5.02 -15.92 4.06
N MET A 377 6.26 -15.56 4.42
CA MET A 377 6.92 -16.10 5.61
C MET A 377 6.64 -15.28 6.87
N ALA A 378 5.63 -14.41 6.85
CA ALA A 378 5.14 -13.69 8.00
C ALA A 378 3.88 -14.38 8.57
N TYR A 379 3.29 -13.80 9.60
CA TYR A 379 2.08 -14.29 10.30
C TYR A 379 0.90 -13.34 10.10
N ALA A 380 0.73 -12.82 8.87
CA ALA A 380 -0.37 -11.94 8.52
C ALA A 380 -1.73 -12.54 8.94
N GLY A 381 -2.48 -11.84 9.81
CA GLY A 381 -3.82 -12.23 10.26
C GLY A 381 -3.88 -13.25 11.40
N VAL A 382 -2.74 -13.56 12.03
CA VAL A 382 -2.63 -14.61 13.06
C VAL A 382 -2.47 -14.03 14.47
N THR A 383 -1.89 -12.84 14.59
CA THR A 383 -1.33 -12.29 15.83
C THR A 383 -2.28 -11.38 16.62
N GLY A 384 -3.46 -11.07 16.06
CA GLY A 384 -4.47 -10.24 16.69
C GLY A 384 -4.11 -8.75 16.61
N ASP A 385 -3.87 -8.11 17.76
CA ASP A 385 -3.63 -6.66 17.84
C ASP A 385 -2.35 -6.21 17.12
N TYR A 386 -1.49 -7.15 16.71
CA TYR A 386 -0.25 -6.90 15.97
C TYR A 386 -0.37 -7.23 14.47
N ASP A 387 -1.57 -7.56 13.98
CA ASP A 387 -1.80 -7.88 12.57
C ASP A 387 -1.75 -6.63 11.70
N ILE A 388 -0.78 -6.60 10.80
CA ILE A 388 -0.65 -5.53 9.81
C ILE A 388 -1.72 -5.62 8.71
N GLN A 389 -2.17 -6.85 8.43
CA GLN A 389 -3.20 -7.21 7.46
C GLN A 389 -3.71 -8.63 7.75
N ASN A 390 -4.79 -9.04 7.08
CA ASN A 390 -5.50 -10.31 7.37
C ASN A 390 -4.95 -11.55 6.66
N THR A 391 -4.24 -11.38 5.56
CA THR A 391 -3.70 -12.47 4.70
C THR A 391 -2.36 -12.01 4.14
N SER A 392 -1.48 -12.93 3.78
CA SER A 392 -0.16 -12.58 3.25
C SER A 392 -0.28 -11.99 1.85
N ASP A 393 0.64 -11.09 1.52
CA ASP A 393 0.89 -10.74 0.13
C ASP A 393 1.64 -11.90 -0.55
N ASP A 394 1.32 -12.17 -1.81
CA ASP A 394 1.76 -13.32 -2.61
C ASP A 394 3.20 -13.17 -3.16
N TYR A 395 4.13 -12.82 -2.27
CA TYR A 395 5.57 -12.78 -2.54
C TYR A 395 6.40 -13.10 -1.28
N PHE A 396 7.63 -13.56 -1.52
CA PHE A 396 8.65 -13.73 -0.50
C PHE A 396 9.42 -12.43 -0.29
N ALA A 397 9.64 -12.07 0.98
CA ALA A 397 10.60 -11.02 1.34
C ALA A 397 12.02 -11.37 0.88
N TYR A 398 12.86 -10.36 0.66
CA TYR A 398 14.28 -10.53 0.34
C TYR A 398 14.99 -11.50 1.29
N ALA A 399 14.70 -11.41 2.60
CA ALA A 399 15.26 -12.30 3.61
C ALA A 399 15.00 -13.78 3.29
N SER A 400 13.74 -14.11 2.97
CA SER A 400 13.31 -15.47 2.65
C SER A 400 13.88 -15.95 1.31
N ILE A 401 13.89 -15.08 0.28
CA ILE A 401 14.50 -15.36 -1.02
C ILE A 401 15.97 -15.74 -0.83
N LEU A 402 16.72 -14.94 -0.07
CA LEU A 402 18.14 -15.17 0.20
C LEU A 402 18.38 -16.49 0.94
N GLN A 403 17.61 -16.79 1.98
CA GLN A 403 17.74 -18.02 2.76
C GLN A 403 17.45 -19.28 1.92
N ILE A 404 16.38 -19.25 1.13
CA ILE A 404 16.01 -20.36 0.24
C ILE A 404 17.10 -20.56 -0.82
N GLN A 405 17.58 -19.50 -1.46
CA GLN A 405 18.63 -19.59 -2.48
C GLN A 405 19.92 -20.17 -1.91
N ASN A 406 20.36 -19.69 -0.74
CA ASN A 406 21.54 -20.23 -0.05
C ASN A 406 21.37 -21.71 0.29
N THR A 407 20.18 -22.11 0.72
CA THR A 407 19.86 -23.51 1.02
C THR A 407 19.95 -24.37 -0.24
N LEU A 408 19.32 -23.95 -1.33
CA LEU A 408 19.26 -24.70 -2.59
C LEU A 408 20.60 -24.72 -3.35
N ALA A 409 21.47 -23.73 -3.16
CA ALA A 409 22.82 -23.74 -3.72
C ALA A 409 23.63 -24.97 -3.26
N GLY A 410 23.39 -25.45 -2.04
CA GLY A 410 24.03 -26.64 -1.48
C GLY A 410 23.37 -27.97 -1.85
N LYS A 411 22.29 -27.98 -2.64
CA LYS A 411 21.48 -29.17 -2.93
C LYS A 411 21.69 -29.65 -4.37
N SER A 412 21.88 -30.97 -4.54
CA SER A 412 22.09 -31.61 -5.83
C SER A 412 20.88 -32.37 -6.36
N CYS A 413 19.80 -32.52 -5.58
CA CYS A 413 18.62 -33.27 -6.01
C CYS A 413 17.73 -32.56 -7.05
N PRO A 414 17.62 -31.21 -7.08
CA PRO A 414 16.84 -30.55 -8.12
C PRO A 414 17.43 -30.79 -9.51
N VAL A 415 16.55 -30.97 -10.51
CA VAL A 415 16.93 -30.96 -11.92
C VAL A 415 17.12 -29.50 -12.33
N ASN A 416 18.35 -29.15 -12.71
CA ASN A 416 18.70 -27.82 -13.18
C ASN A 416 18.46 -27.71 -14.69
N THR A 417 17.71 -26.69 -15.11
CA THR A 417 17.55 -26.29 -16.51
C THR A 417 18.20 -24.93 -16.71
N THR A 418 18.98 -24.75 -17.77
CA THR A 418 19.59 -23.45 -18.08
C THR A 418 18.52 -22.47 -18.55
N ILE A 419 18.50 -21.28 -17.95
CA ILE A 419 17.69 -20.15 -18.38
C ILE A 419 18.50 -19.35 -19.41
N ILE A 420 17.88 -19.05 -20.55
CA ILE A 420 18.50 -18.19 -21.58
C ILE A 420 18.30 -16.71 -21.26
N ASN A 421 17.15 -16.37 -20.64
CA ASN A 421 16.85 -15.01 -20.16
C ASN A 421 17.97 -14.47 -19.28
N ASN A 422 18.34 -13.21 -19.45
CA ASN A 422 19.33 -12.60 -18.57
C ASN A 422 18.63 -12.07 -17.31
N PRO A 423 19.29 -12.11 -16.15
CA PRO A 423 18.71 -11.53 -14.95
C PRO A 423 18.62 -9.99 -15.06
N PRO A 424 17.66 -9.36 -14.37
CA PRO A 424 17.55 -7.92 -14.37
C PRO A 424 18.78 -7.29 -13.70
N THR A 425 19.20 -6.14 -14.20
CA THR A 425 20.18 -5.28 -13.53
C THR A 425 19.48 -4.41 -12.50
N ILE A 426 20.01 -4.33 -11.29
CA ILE A 426 19.42 -3.57 -10.17
C ILE A 426 20.53 -2.78 -9.49
N ASN A 427 20.23 -1.51 -9.17
CA ASN A 427 21.12 -0.60 -8.49
C ASN A 427 20.32 0.21 -7.47
N ALA A 428 20.65 0.02 -6.19
CA ALA A 428 20.02 0.66 -5.05
C ALA A 428 20.43 2.15 -4.93
N GLY A 429 21.55 2.56 -5.52
CA GLY A 429 22.15 3.88 -5.34
C GLY A 429 23.21 3.89 -4.23
N PRO A 430 23.77 5.06 -3.89
CA PRO A 430 24.80 5.16 -2.87
C PRO A 430 24.22 5.08 -1.44
N ASP A 431 25.09 4.87 -0.46
CA ASP A 431 24.76 4.99 0.96
C ASP A 431 24.58 6.47 1.36
N TYR A 432 23.73 6.74 2.36
CA TYR A 432 23.43 8.10 2.81
C TYR A 432 23.52 8.27 4.32
N THR A 433 23.89 9.48 4.75
CA THR A 433 23.68 9.93 6.13
C THR A 433 22.57 10.97 6.15
N ILE A 434 21.50 10.71 6.92
CA ILE A 434 20.27 11.54 6.97
C ILE A 434 20.04 12.10 8.39
N PRO A 435 19.32 13.22 8.54
CA PRO A 435 18.94 13.75 9.85
C PRO A 435 17.90 12.88 10.56
N ILE A 436 17.83 12.99 11.90
CA ILE A 436 16.74 12.38 12.70
C ILE A 436 15.39 13.00 12.34
N SER A 437 14.30 12.26 12.61
CA SER A 437 12.92 12.76 12.60
C SER A 437 12.53 13.47 11.29
N THR A 438 13.04 12.99 10.15
CA THR A 438 12.85 13.62 8.83
C THR A 438 12.49 12.54 7.80
N ALA A 439 11.50 12.81 6.94
CA ALA A 439 11.13 11.91 5.84
C ALA A 439 12.27 11.77 4.83
N PHE A 440 12.37 10.61 4.19
CA PHE A 440 13.35 10.37 3.13
C PHE A 440 12.77 9.49 2.02
N VAL A 441 13.44 9.47 0.87
CA VAL A 441 13.02 8.72 -0.31
C VAL A 441 14.17 7.86 -0.84
N LEU A 442 13.94 6.56 -0.94
CA LEU A 442 14.86 5.63 -1.57
C LEU A 442 14.63 5.66 -3.08
N LYS A 443 15.70 5.82 -3.85
CA LYS A 443 15.68 5.92 -5.32
C LYS A 443 16.68 4.94 -5.89
N GLY A 444 16.19 3.87 -6.51
CA GLY A 444 17.02 2.93 -7.26
C GLY A 444 16.74 3.01 -8.75
N THR A 445 17.42 2.14 -9.48
CA THR A 445 17.23 1.93 -10.92
C THR A 445 17.31 0.45 -11.24
N GLY A 446 16.69 0.06 -12.36
CA GLY A 446 16.86 -1.27 -12.91
C GLY A 446 16.57 -1.31 -14.40
N SER A 447 17.09 -2.34 -15.06
CA SER A 447 16.80 -2.61 -16.46
C SER A 447 16.92 -4.10 -16.76
N ASP A 448 16.06 -4.56 -17.66
CA ASP A 448 16.02 -5.94 -18.12
C ASP A 448 16.60 -6.01 -19.54
N PRO A 449 17.59 -6.87 -19.83
CA PRO A 449 18.22 -6.93 -21.15
C PRO A 449 17.26 -7.33 -22.28
N GLU A 450 16.23 -8.12 -21.98
CA GLU A 450 15.21 -8.58 -22.92
C GLU A 450 14.04 -7.59 -23.04
N GLY A 451 13.97 -6.59 -22.15
CA GLY A 451 12.93 -5.57 -22.13
C GLY A 451 11.67 -6.01 -21.37
N ASP A 452 11.77 -7.04 -20.53
CA ASP A 452 10.68 -7.46 -19.67
C ASP A 452 10.37 -6.38 -18.61
N SER A 453 9.10 -6.35 -18.18
CA SER A 453 8.64 -5.37 -17.19
C SER A 453 9.11 -5.73 -15.79
N ILE A 454 9.99 -4.92 -15.22
CA ILE A 454 10.49 -5.14 -13.86
C ILE A 454 9.49 -4.62 -12.82
N THR A 455 9.26 -5.41 -11.76
CA THR A 455 8.67 -4.92 -10.51
C THR A 455 9.73 -4.83 -9.42
N TYR A 456 9.65 -3.78 -8.62
CA TYR A 456 10.60 -3.38 -7.60
C TYR A 456 9.98 -3.45 -6.22
N ASN A 457 10.79 -3.81 -5.25
CA ASN A 457 10.40 -3.84 -3.85
C ASN A 457 11.59 -3.41 -2.99
N TRP A 458 11.42 -2.31 -2.27
CA TRP A 458 12.36 -1.81 -1.27
C TRP A 458 11.99 -2.38 0.08
N GLU A 459 12.90 -3.08 0.74
CA GLU A 459 12.65 -3.74 2.03
C GLU A 459 13.72 -3.35 3.05
N GLN A 460 13.30 -3.16 4.29
CA GLN A 460 14.25 -2.99 5.40
C GLN A 460 14.74 -4.37 5.84
N TYR A 461 16.05 -4.50 6.06
CA TYR A 461 16.72 -5.74 6.43
C TYR A 461 17.41 -5.62 7.80
N ASP A 462 16.74 -4.98 8.74
CA ASP A 462 17.20 -4.82 10.12
C ASP A 462 16.46 -5.79 11.03
N ASN A 463 17.17 -6.80 11.53
CA ASN A 463 16.61 -7.83 12.40
C ASN A 463 16.19 -7.29 13.77
N ALA A 464 15.01 -7.70 14.24
CA ALA A 464 14.57 -7.49 15.61
C ALA A 464 15.30 -8.46 16.57
N THR A 465 16.07 -7.90 17.49
CA THR A 465 16.83 -8.60 18.52
C THR A 465 16.21 -8.43 19.90
N THR A 466 15.82 -7.20 20.27
CA THR A 466 15.25 -6.90 21.60
C THR A 466 13.79 -6.47 21.56
N THR A 467 13.28 -6.06 20.40
CA THR A 467 11.89 -5.62 20.23
C THR A 467 10.94 -6.77 19.91
N SER A 468 9.80 -6.88 20.60
CA SER A 468 8.71 -7.86 20.38
C SER A 468 7.41 -7.37 21.03
N GLY A 469 6.29 -8.08 20.81
CA GLY A 469 4.97 -7.72 21.31
C GLY A 469 4.59 -6.29 20.89
N GLY A 470 4.12 -5.47 21.83
CA GLY A 470 3.84 -4.04 21.56
C GLY A 470 5.03 -3.23 21.06
N ASN A 471 6.28 -3.66 21.30
CA ASN A 471 7.47 -2.99 20.79
C ASN A 471 7.86 -3.47 19.38
N SER A 472 7.16 -4.46 18.81
CA SER A 472 7.39 -4.90 17.43
C SER A 472 6.85 -3.92 16.38
N ILE A 473 5.93 -3.04 16.77
CA ILE A 473 5.40 -1.97 15.91
C ILE A 473 6.47 -0.91 15.60
N ALA A 474 6.17 0.01 14.68
CA ALA A 474 7.07 1.12 14.37
C ALA A 474 6.87 2.29 15.35
N TYR A 475 7.98 2.83 15.88
CA TYR A 475 7.97 4.04 16.69
C TYR A 475 9.34 4.76 16.64
N PRO A 476 9.41 6.09 16.86
CA PRO A 476 10.60 6.87 16.52
C PRO A 476 11.87 6.47 17.27
N THR A 477 11.73 6.08 18.54
CA THR A 477 12.85 5.72 19.42
C THR A 477 13.13 4.22 19.44
N LYS A 478 12.64 3.46 18.46
CA LYS A 478 12.84 2.00 18.40
C LYS A 478 14.34 1.66 18.31
N PRO A 479 14.89 0.84 19.22
CA PRO A 479 16.34 0.63 19.32
C PRO A 479 16.89 -0.32 18.25
N ASP A 480 16.13 -1.34 17.84
CA ASP A 480 16.50 -2.32 16.82
C ASP A 480 15.28 -2.75 15.98
N GLY A 481 15.46 -3.69 15.06
CA GLY A 481 14.38 -4.22 14.22
C GLY A 481 13.83 -3.23 13.18
N PRO A 482 12.75 -3.64 12.49
CA PRO A 482 12.20 -2.89 11.38
C PRO A 482 11.36 -1.70 11.85
N LEU A 483 11.55 -0.58 11.17
CA LEU A 483 10.79 0.65 11.27
C LEU A 483 9.80 0.81 10.11
N PHE A 484 9.93 0.06 9.03
CA PHE A 484 9.08 0.15 7.84
C PHE A 484 8.57 -1.24 7.45
N ARG A 485 7.26 -1.35 7.18
CA ARG A 485 6.64 -2.58 6.67
C ARG A 485 7.14 -2.99 5.29
N SER A 486 6.99 -4.25 4.92
CA SER A 486 7.09 -4.63 3.50
C SER A 486 5.82 -4.21 2.74
N VAL A 487 5.96 -4.03 1.42
CA VAL A 487 4.90 -3.59 0.51
C VAL A 487 5.00 -4.33 -0.81
N VAL A 488 3.87 -4.69 -1.41
CA VAL A 488 3.78 -5.44 -2.67
C VAL A 488 4.73 -4.85 -3.75
N PRO A 489 5.45 -5.69 -4.51
CA PRO A 489 6.27 -5.25 -5.64
C PRO A 489 5.48 -4.43 -6.65
N ASN A 490 6.05 -3.31 -7.11
CA ASN A 490 5.39 -2.35 -7.99
C ASN A 490 6.33 -1.83 -9.09
N SER A 491 5.84 -1.08 -10.07
CA SER A 491 6.64 -0.63 -11.22
C SER A 491 7.65 0.48 -10.88
N SER A 492 7.59 1.07 -9.69
CA SER A 492 8.45 2.17 -9.26
C SER A 492 9.63 1.68 -8.42
N ALA A 493 10.84 1.99 -8.88
CA ALA A 493 12.07 1.85 -8.08
C ALA A 493 12.24 2.94 -7.00
N ILE A 494 11.22 3.78 -6.79
CA ILE A 494 11.19 4.86 -5.81
C ILE A 494 10.22 4.51 -4.69
N ARG A 495 10.70 4.55 -3.43
CA ARG A 495 9.88 4.36 -2.23
C ARG A 495 10.10 5.50 -1.23
N TYR A 496 9.01 6.13 -0.80
CA TYR A 496 9.01 7.13 0.26
C TYR A 496 8.94 6.46 1.64
N MET A 497 9.65 7.03 2.62
CA MET A 497 9.80 6.50 3.98
C MET A 497 9.45 7.59 5.02
N PRO A 498 8.28 7.52 5.70
CA PRO A 498 7.18 6.58 5.47
C PRO A 498 6.46 6.86 4.14
N GLY A 499 5.43 6.08 3.83
CA GLY A 499 4.60 6.27 2.64
C GLY A 499 4.20 7.73 2.44
N PHE A 500 4.32 8.21 1.20
CA PHE A 500 4.21 9.63 0.85
C PHE A 500 2.88 10.27 1.27
N SER A 501 1.78 9.50 1.21
CA SER A 501 0.46 9.92 1.69
C SER A 501 0.45 10.28 3.17
N SER A 502 1.22 9.57 3.99
CA SER A 502 1.39 9.87 5.42
C SER A 502 2.17 11.18 5.61
N VAL A 503 3.23 11.39 4.82
CA VAL A 503 4.03 12.62 4.88
C VAL A 503 3.19 13.84 4.47
N LEU A 504 2.35 13.73 3.43
CA LEU A 504 1.43 14.79 3.02
C LEU A 504 0.43 15.19 4.12
N GLN A 505 0.08 14.24 5.00
CA GLN A 505 -0.77 14.42 6.17
C GLN A 505 0.02 14.80 7.44
N ASN A 506 1.30 15.18 7.30
CA ASN A 506 2.20 15.53 8.41
C ASN A 506 2.47 14.37 9.39
N LYS A 507 2.34 13.13 8.93
CA LYS A 507 2.59 11.93 9.73
C LYS A 507 3.89 11.25 9.31
N LEU A 508 4.90 11.41 10.14
CA LEU A 508 6.18 10.71 10.01
C LEU A 508 6.22 9.38 10.80
N THR A 509 5.13 9.06 11.50
CA THR A 509 4.96 7.81 12.24
C THR A 509 3.52 7.35 12.12
N THR A 510 3.38 6.07 11.80
CA THR A 510 2.15 5.28 11.81
C THR A 510 2.43 4.02 12.63
N THR A 511 1.42 3.17 12.82
CA THR A 511 1.62 1.87 13.50
C THR A 511 2.71 1.02 12.84
N TRP A 512 2.85 1.10 11.51
CA TRP A 512 3.68 0.16 10.73
C TRP A 512 4.89 0.80 10.04
N GLU A 513 4.98 2.13 10.05
CA GLU A 513 6.09 2.87 9.44
C GLU A 513 6.47 4.09 10.30
N SER A 514 7.76 4.30 10.57
CA SER A 514 8.24 5.44 11.36
C SER A 514 9.65 5.87 10.96
N VAL A 515 9.90 7.18 10.87
CA VAL A 515 11.28 7.70 10.82
C VAL A 515 11.94 7.60 12.20
N SER A 516 13.24 7.35 12.25
CA SER A 516 13.94 7.27 13.54
C SER A 516 14.22 8.66 14.12
N SER A 517 13.96 8.82 15.43
CA SER A 517 14.32 10.01 16.21
C SER A 517 15.61 9.81 17.02
N ILE A 518 16.30 8.68 16.84
CA ILE A 518 17.57 8.34 17.48
C ILE A 518 18.59 7.93 16.41
N ALA A 519 19.86 7.82 16.79
CA ALA A 519 20.86 7.30 15.88
C ALA A 519 20.61 5.81 15.57
N ARG A 520 20.56 5.48 14.29
CA ARG A 520 20.37 4.13 13.76
C ARG A 520 21.17 3.99 12.46
N THR A 521 21.72 2.81 12.20
CA THR A 521 22.14 2.42 10.85
C THR A 521 21.06 1.49 10.33
N LEU A 522 20.36 1.91 9.28
CA LEU A 522 19.27 1.18 8.66
C LEU A 522 19.78 0.51 7.39
N HIS A 523 19.44 -0.76 7.21
CA HIS A 523 19.82 -1.54 6.04
C HIS A 523 18.61 -1.71 5.14
N PHE A 524 18.70 -1.28 3.89
CA PHE A 524 17.67 -1.47 2.89
C PHE A 524 18.18 -2.31 1.74
N THR A 525 17.28 -3.09 1.13
CA THR A 525 17.55 -3.84 -0.09
C THR A 525 16.50 -3.50 -1.14
N LEU A 526 16.95 -3.26 -2.37
CA LEU A 526 16.11 -3.17 -3.54
C LEU A 526 16.11 -4.52 -4.27
N THR A 527 14.96 -5.17 -4.32
CA THR A 527 14.74 -6.39 -5.11
C THR A 527 14.01 -6.06 -6.39
N GLY A 528 14.59 -6.41 -7.53
CA GLY A 528 13.93 -6.39 -8.84
C GLY A 528 13.56 -7.78 -9.31
N ARG A 529 12.35 -7.92 -9.85
CA ARG A 529 11.81 -9.14 -10.46
C ARG A 529 11.56 -8.85 -11.93
N ASP A 530 12.16 -9.61 -12.84
CA ASP A 530 11.95 -9.42 -14.28
C ASP A 530 10.51 -9.73 -14.73
N ASN A 531 9.79 -10.53 -13.94
CA ASN A 531 8.48 -11.06 -14.29
C ASN A 531 8.49 -11.71 -15.68
N ALA A 532 9.59 -12.39 -16.04
CA ALA A 532 9.65 -13.14 -17.29
C ALA A 532 8.65 -14.31 -17.27
N ALA A 533 8.52 -15.02 -18.39
CA ALA A 533 7.67 -16.21 -18.46
C ALA A 533 8.14 -17.29 -17.46
N LEU A 534 7.24 -18.16 -17.02
CA LEU A 534 7.58 -19.23 -16.06
C LEU A 534 8.70 -20.11 -16.61
N GLY A 535 9.66 -20.40 -15.75
CA GLY A 535 10.85 -21.17 -16.13
C GLY A 535 12.00 -20.28 -16.59
N THR A 536 11.74 -18.97 -16.73
CA THR A 536 12.74 -17.97 -17.13
C THR A 536 12.80 -16.76 -16.20
N ALA A 537 11.85 -16.62 -15.27
CA ALA A 537 11.83 -15.53 -14.30
C ALA A 537 13.00 -15.59 -13.34
N GLN A 538 13.58 -14.43 -13.08
CA GLN A 538 14.74 -14.23 -12.23
C GLN A 538 14.57 -12.96 -11.39
N THR A 539 15.26 -12.96 -10.24
CA THR A 539 15.31 -11.79 -9.36
C THR A 539 16.75 -11.36 -9.17
N ASN A 540 16.97 -10.07 -8.94
CA ASN A 540 18.28 -9.54 -8.60
C ASN A 540 18.13 -8.44 -7.54
N THR A 541 19.18 -8.21 -6.76
CA THR A 541 19.12 -7.29 -5.62
C THR A 541 20.36 -6.43 -5.50
N ASP A 542 20.19 -5.26 -4.89
CA ASP A 542 21.28 -4.40 -4.45
C ASP A 542 20.92 -3.74 -3.11
N ALA A 543 21.93 -3.43 -2.29
CA ALA A 543 21.74 -2.95 -0.93
C ALA A 543 22.12 -1.47 -0.77
N MET A 544 21.44 -0.77 0.15
CA MET A 544 21.75 0.60 0.57
C MET A 544 21.79 0.67 2.09
N ILE A 545 22.77 1.39 2.62
CA ILE A 545 22.85 1.77 4.03
C ILE A 545 22.39 3.21 4.21
N VAL A 546 21.48 3.44 5.15
CA VAL A 546 21.02 4.76 5.58
C VAL A 546 21.38 4.97 7.05
N THR A 547 22.34 5.87 7.29
CA THR A 547 22.78 6.23 8.66
C THR A 547 22.01 7.45 9.16
N VAL A 548 21.25 7.28 10.23
CA VAL A 548 20.50 8.37 10.89
C VAL A 548 21.43 9.08 11.88
N ALA A 549 21.74 10.34 11.62
CA ALA A 549 22.67 11.14 12.39
C ALA A 549 21.97 11.93 13.51
N SER A 550 22.23 11.59 14.77
CA SER A 550 21.65 12.28 15.94
C SER A 550 22.09 13.73 16.13
N PHE A 551 23.16 14.17 15.46
CA PHE A 551 23.65 15.55 15.54
C PHE A 551 22.96 16.51 14.56
N ALA A 552 22.11 16.01 13.65
CA ALA A 552 21.40 16.79 12.64
C ALA A 552 19.91 16.45 12.59
N GLY A 553 19.07 17.45 12.34
CA GLY A 553 17.61 17.34 12.26
C GLY A 553 16.87 17.79 13.51
N PRO A 554 15.52 17.83 13.47
CA PRO A 554 14.68 17.54 12.30
C PRO A 554 14.79 18.61 11.20
N PHE A 555 14.77 18.21 9.93
CA PHE A 555 14.64 19.14 8.81
C PHE A 555 13.15 19.37 8.50
N ALA A 556 12.68 20.61 8.60
CA ALA A 556 11.26 20.91 8.46
C ALA A 556 11.03 22.30 7.87
N ILE A 557 10.06 22.43 6.96
CA ILE A 557 9.61 23.74 6.48
C ILE A 557 8.81 24.42 7.59
N THR A 558 9.14 25.67 7.90
CA THR A 558 8.51 26.46 8.97
C THR A 558 7.57 27.55 8.45
N SER A 559 7.72 27.95 7.18
CA SER A 559 6.78 28.84 6.48
C SER A 559 5.55 28.08 5.95
N HIS A 560 4.50 28.81 5.59
CA HIS A 560 3.26 28.23 5.03
C HIS A 560 2.66 27.12 5.92
N ALA A 561 2.69 27.36 7.23
CA ALA A 561 2.22 26.45 8.27
C ALA A 561 0.83 26.81 8.82
N SER A 562 0.26 27.93 8.36
CA SER A 562 -1.08 28.39 8.72
C SER A 562 -2.04 28.16 7.58
N ASP A 563 -3.30 27.92 7.91
CA ASP A 563 -4.34 27.85 6.90
C ASP A 563 -4.61 29.26 6.33
N GLY A 564 -5.07 29.33 5.07
CA GLY A 564 -5.48 30.59 4.44
C GLY A 564 -4.36 31.42 3.82
N VAL A 565 -3.12 30.93 3.85
CA VAL A 565 -1.99 31.57 3.19
C VAL A 565 -2.25 31.68 1.69
N SER A 566 -1.98 32.85 1.13
CA SER A 566 -2.20 33.19 -0.28
C SER A 566 -0.93 33.81 -0.85
N TRP A 567 -0.48 33.35 -2.03
CA TRP A 567 0.71 33.85 -2.73
C TRP A 567 0.34 34.25 -4.16
N TRP A 568 0.71 35.45 -4.59
CA TRP A 568 0.38 35.93 -5.94
C TRP A 568 1.56 35.89 -6.89
N GLN A 569 1.25 35.64 -8.16
CA GLN A 569 2.21 35.63 -9.25
C GLN A 569 2.97 36.96 -9.34
N GLY A 570 4.28 36.89 -9.54
CA GLY A 570 5.16 38.05 -9.62
C GLY A 570 5.47 38.73 -8.28
N LEU A 571 4.88 38.28 -7.17
CA LEU A 571 5.20 38.77 -5.84
C LEU A 571 6.24 37.89 -5.15
N ASN A 572 6.99 38.52 -4.25
CA ASN A 572 7.98 37.85 -3.42
C ASN A 572 7.33 37.26 -2.17
N GLU A 573 7.68 36.02 -1.84
CA GLU A 573 7.42 35.42 -0.54
C GLU A 573 8.70 34.84 0.04
N THR A 574 8.77 34.79 1.37
CA THR A 574 9.93 34.18 2.06
C THR A 574 9.57 32.78 2.50
N VAL A 575 10.29 31.80 1.97
CA VAL A 575 10.17 30.39 2.37
C VAL A 575 11.26 30.10 3.40
N THR A 576 10.86 29.70 4.61
CA THR A 576 11.77 29.37 5.71
C THR A 576 11.70 27.90 6.10
N TRP A 577 12.82 27.36 6.59
CA TRP A 577 12.93 26.00 7.10
C TRP A 577 13.96 25.89 8.23
N SER A 578 13.80 24.87 9.07
CA SER A 578 14.75 24.52 10.13
C SER A 578 15.92 23.74 9.55
N VAL A 579 17.10 24.37 9.49
CA VAL A 579 18.33 23.71 8.99
C VAL A 579 18.81 22.63 9.97
N ASN A 580 18.87 22.92 11.27
CA ASN A 580 19.26 21.98 12.33
C ASN A 580 20.51 21.14 11.98
N ASN A 581 21.61 21.79 11.61
CA ASN A 581 22.89 21.19 11.19
C ASN A 581 22.83 20.29 9.94
N THR A 582 21.70 20.19 9.24
CA THR A 582 21.59 19.34 8.04
C THR A 582 22.51 19.80 6.91
N ASN A 583 22.85 21.10 6.88
CA ASN A 583 23.83 21.68 5.96
C ASN A 583 25.26 21.14 6.12
N THR A 584 25.55 20.42 7.20
CA THR A 584 26.85 19.76 7.44
C THR A 584 26.88 18.32 6.92
N LEU A 585 25.74 17.76 6.53
CA LEU A 585 25.67 16.43 5.93
C LEU A 585 26.19 16.46 4.48
N GLU A 586 26.74 15.33 4.03
CA GLU A 586 27.19 15.19 2.65
C GLU A 586 26.01 15.40 1.68
N GLY A 587 26.26 16.18 0.61
CA GLY A 587 25.24 16.51 -0.39
C GLY A 587 24.18 17.52 0.04
N SER A 588 24.29 18.12 1.24
CA SER A 588 23.25 18.96 1.84
C SER A 588 23.60 20.44 2.02
N THR A 589 24.70 20.91 1.43
CA THR A 589 25.10 22.34 1.49
C THR A 589 24.13 23.27 0.76
N ALA A 590 23.36 22.73 -0.18
CA ALA A 590 22.35 23.45 -0.95
C ALA A 590 21.08 22.60 -1.10
N VAL A 591 19.95 23.28 -1.32
CA VAL A 591 18.62 22.70 -1.46
C VAL A 591 17.93 23.18 -2.74
N ASN A 592 16.95 22.40 -3.19
CA ASN A 592 15.97 22.77 -4.20
C ASN A 592 14.64 23.03 -3.52
N ILE A 593 13.94 24.07 -3.97
CA ILE A 593 12.59 24.43 -3.51
C ILE A 593 11.64 24.20 -4.67
N LYS A 594 10.67 23.29 -4.48
CA LYS A 594 9.70 22.91 -5.51
C LYS A 594 8.29 23.23 -5.08
N LEU A 595 7.43 23.47 -6.07
CA LEU A 595 6.02 23.78 -5.91
C LEU A 595 5.15 22.68 -6.54
N SER A 596 4.14 22.30 -5.79
CA SER A 596 2.98 21.54 -6.25
C SER A 596 1.77 22.45 -6.37
N THR A 597 0.94 22.20 -7.38
CA THR A 597 -0.38 22.83 -7.58
C THR A 597 -1.54 21.83 -7.47
N ASP A 598 -1.25 20.56 -7.13
CA ASP A 598 -2.18 19.43 -7.12
C ASP A 598 -2.35 18.81 -5.72
N GLY A 599 -2.13 19.61 -4.66
CA GLY A 599 -2.22 19.18 -3.27
C GLY A 599 -1.01 18.42 -2.75
N GLY A 600 0.10 18.43 -3.49
CA GLY A 600 1.31 17.69 -3.15
C GLY A 600 1.43 16.32 -3.82
N LEU A 601 0.53 15.94 -4.75
CA LEU A 601 0.64 14.67 -5.48
C LEU A 601 1.89 14.66 -6.37
N THR A 602 2.21 15.79 -7.00
CA THR A 602 3.42 15.98 -7.80
C THR A 602 4.06 17.35 -7.53
N PHE A 603 5.38 17.44 -7.74
CA PHE A 603 6.17 18.68 -7.58
C PHE A 603 6.92 19.05 -8.87
N PRO A 604 6.21 19.36 -9.98
CA PRO A 604 6.84 19.56 -11.29
C PRO A 604 7.52 20.93 -11.44
N ILE A 605 7.16 21.92 -10.62
CA ILE A 605 7.67 23.29 -10.73
C ILE A 605 8.85 23.46 -9.78
N THR A 606 10.04 23.74 -10.31
CA THR A 606 11.19 24.16 -9.48
C THR A 606 11.15 25.67 -9.32
N LEU A 607 10.93 26.16 -8.09
CA LEU A 607 10.92 27.59 -7.78
C LEU A 607 12.35 28.13 -7.74
N VAL A 608 13.22 27.45 -7.00
CA VAL A 608 14.64 27.76 -6.88
C VAL A 608 15.41 26.45 -6.84
N ALA A 609 16.51 26.39 -7.59
CA ALA A 609 17.43 25.26 -7.57
C ALA A 609 18.77 25.69 -6.95
N ASN A 610 19.41 24.79 -6.20
CA ASN A 610 20.76 24.97 -5.68
C ASN A 610 20.95 26.25 -4.84
N THR A 611 19.97 26.61 -4.00
CA THR A 611 20.14 27.70 -3.02
C THR A 611 20.81 27.18 -1.74
N PRO A 612 21.63 27.97 -1.02
CA PRO A 612 22.23 27.54 0.24
C PRO A 612 21.22 26.94 1.23
N ASN A 613 21.63 25.89 1.94
CA ASN A 613 20.84 25.34 3.04
C ASN A 613 21.05 26.15 4.33
N ASP A 614 20.58 27.40 4.35
CA ASP A 614 20.80 28.36 5.44
C ASP A 614 19.51 28.76 6.20
N GLY A 615 18.35 28.27 5.76
CA GLY A 615 17.08 28.32 6.48
C GLY A 615 16.07 29.32 5.92
N SER A 616 16.41 30.10 4.90
CA SER A 616 15.51 31.08 4.32
C SER A 616 15.85 31.41 2.87
N GLU A 617 14.84 31.45 1.99
CA GLU A 617 14.97 31.93 0.62
C GLU A 617 13.80 32.86 0.28
N THR A 618 14.07 34.02 -0.32
CA THR A 618 13.03 34.92 -0.84
C THR A 618 12.80 34.63 -2.31
N ILE A 619 11.60 34.16 -2.66
CA ILE A 619 11.25 33.67 -3.99
C ILE A 619 10.26 34.61 -4.62
N THR A 620 10.50 35.03 -5.87
CA THR A 620 9.48 35.64 -6.72
C THR A 620 8.69 34.55 -7.42
N LEU A 621 7.37 34.47 -7.20
CA LEU A 621 6.55 33.45 -7.87
C LEU A 621 6.52 33.70 -9.38
N PRO A 622 6.91 32.74 -10.24
CA PRO A 622 6.86 32.95 -11.68
C PRO A 622 5.43 33.24 -12.15
N THR A 623 5.27 34.19 -13.07
CA THR A 623 3.97 34.54 -13.64
C THR A 623 3.33 33.44 -14.49
N SER A 624 4.11 32.42 -14.84
CA SER A 624 3.65 31.21 -15.53
C SER A 624 2.97 30.19 -14.62
N VAL A 625 3.05 30.35 -13.29
CA VAL A 625 2.41 29.41 -12.35
C VAL A 625 0.88 29.59 -12.40
N PRO A 626 0.10 28.53 -12.65
CA PRO A 626 -1.35 28.63 -12.72
C PRO A 626 -1.96 28.92 -11.34
N SER A 627 -3.00 29.76 -11.29
CA SER A 627 -3.76 29.98 -10.07
C SER A 627 -4.37 28.66 -9.57
N SER A 628 -4.10 28.33 -8.32
CA SER A 628 -4.38 27.02 -7.74
C SER A 628 -4.75 27.16 -6.26
N LYS A 629 -5.66 26.32 -5.76
CA LYS A 629 -6.21 26.45 -4.40
C LYS A 629 -5.47 25.62 -3.35
N ASN A 630 -4.74 24.58 -3.80
CA ASN A 630 -4.17 23.56 -2.93
C ASN A 630 -2.69 23.34 -3.29
N CYS A 631 -1.87 24.35 -3.03
CA CYS A 631 -0.44 24.30 -3.31
C CYS A 631 0.35 23.76 -2.12
N ARG A 632 1.45 23.07 -2.40
CA ARG A 632 2.43 22.60 -1.39
C ARG A 632 3.84 22.94 -1.84
N ILE A 633 4.72 23.18 -0.88
CA ILE A 633 6.15 23.38 -1.10
C ILE A 633 6.88 22.13 -0.59
N LEU A 634 7.85 21.67 -1.38
CA LEU A 634 8.80 20.63 -1.00
C LEU A 634 10.20 21.21 -1.05
N ILE A 635 10.99 20.96 -0.01
CA ILE A 635 12.42 21.28 0.03
C ILE A 635 13.21 19.97 0.15
N GLU A 636 14.16 19.78 -0.76
CA GLU A 636 15.08 18.64 -0.78
C GLU A 636 16.53 19.10 -1.00
N PRO A 637 17.52 18.45 -0.38
CA PRO A 637 18.94 18.69 -0.64
C PRO A 637 19.32 18.19 -2.05
N ILE A 638 20.40 18.76 -2.61
CA ILE A 638 20.84 18.43 -3.98
C ILE A 638 21.46 17.03 -4.12
N GLY A 639 22.03 16.49 -3.04
CA GLY A 639 22.82 15.25 -3.06
C GLY A 639 22.53 14.33 -1.88
N ASN A 640 21.36 14.44 -1.26
CA ASN A 640 20.93 13.59 -0.15
C ASN A 640 19.44 13.20 -0.35
N ILE A 641 18.92 12.28 0.44
CA ILE A 641 17.62 11.62 0.21
C ILE A 641 16.49 12.08 1.15
N TYR A 642 16.79 12.90 2.15
CA TYR A 642 15.76 13.45 3.04
C TYR A 642 15.01 14.61 2.38
N TYR A 643 13.78 14.89 2.79
CA TYR A 643 13.02 16.03 2.30
C TYR A 643 12.00 16.50 3.35
N ALA A 644 11.47 17.70 3.15
CA ALA A 644 10.36 18.23 3.94
C ALA A 644 9.28 18.82 3.05
N ILE A 645 8.03 18.73 3.50
CA ILE A 645 6.86 19.36 2.89
C ILE A 645 6.26 20.32 3.92
N ASN A 646 5.75 21.45 3.46
CA ASN A 646 5.08 22.42 4.34
C ASN A 646 3.80 21.82 4.93
N SER A 647 3.44 22.21 6.15
CA SER A 647 2.42 21.48 6.92
C SER A 647 0.98 21.73 6.46
N LYS A 648 0.69 22.91 5.91
CA LYS A 648 -0.66 23.28 5.46
C LYS A 648 -0.66 23.69 3.99
N PRO A 649 -1.71 23.40 3.21
CA PRO A 649 -1.80 23.90 1.85
C PRO A 649 -2.00 25.42 1.83
N PHE A 650 -1.61 26.05 0.72
CA PHE A 650 -1.83 27.48 0.47
C PHE A 650 -2.40 27.70 -0.93
N SER A 651 -2.94 28.88 -1.21
CA SER A 651 -3.44 29.24 -2.54
C SER A 651 -2.46 30.10 -3.32
N VAL A 652 -2.45 29.91 -4.64
CA VAL A 652 -1.81 30.80 -5.60
C VAL A 652 -2.86 31.57 -6.39
N GLY A 653 -2.80 32.90 -6.37
CA GLY A 653 -3.70 33.78 -7.15
C GLY A 653 -5.15 33.82 -6.67
N PHE A 654 -5.42 33.37 -5.44
CA PHE A 654 -6.72 33.49 -4.78
C PHE A 654 -6.54 34.13 -3.42
N THR A 655 -7.50 34.95 -3.00
CA THR A 655 -7.67 35.33 -1.60
C THR A 655 -8.40 34.18 -0.90
N SER A 656 -7.77 33.61 0.12
CA SER A 656 -8.36 32.54 0.92
C SER A 656 -8.89 33.08 2.25
N THR A 657 -10.18 32.90 2.51
CA THR A 657 -10.81 33.25 3.79
C THR A 657 -11.25 32.02 4.56
N ILE A 658 -10.93 31.96 5.84
CA ILE A 658 -11.26 30.83 6.73
C ILE A 658 -12.19 31.30 7.83
N SER A 659 -13.25 30.52 8.06
CA SER A 659 -14.17 30.73 9.16
C SER A 659 -14.42 29.42 9.89
N CYS A 660 -14.15 29.38 11.19
CA CYS A 660 -14.41 28.24 12.04
C CYS A 660 -15.63 28.51 12.93
N ASN A 661 -16.60 27.60 12.92
CA ASN A 661 -17.80 27.71 13.72
C ASN A 661 -18.07 26.39 14.48
N SER A 662 -18.59 26.50 15.70
CA SER A 662 -18.99 25.35 16.50
C SER A 662 -20.50 25.12 16.40
N TYR A 663 -20.90 23.88 16.17
CA TYR A 663 -22.28 23.45 16.03
C TYR A 663 -22.61 22.39 17.07
N SER A 664 -23.49 22.72 18.02
CA SER A 664 -23.91 21.78 19.07
C SER A 664 -24.93 20.77 18.55
N PHE A 665 -24.77 19.50 18.95
CA PHE A 665 -25.75 18.44 18.69
C PHE A 665 -26.94 18.45 19.67
N GLY A 666 -27.08 19.49 20.48
CA GLY A 666 -28.16 19.68 21.44
C GLY A 666 -27.79 19.28 22.88
N SER A 667 -28.81 19.16 23.73
CA SER A 667 -28.66 18.79 25.13
C SER A 667 -28.31 17.31 25.33
N SER A 668 -27.90 16.96 26.55
CA SER A 668 -27.61 15.58 26.94
C SER A 668 -28.75 14.61 26.60
N PHE A 669 -28.41 13.39 26.19
CA PHE A 669 -29.39 12.32 25.94
C PHE A 669 -28.86 10.95 26.34
N SER A 670 -29.78 10.02 26.63
CA SER A 670 -29.43 8.65 27.00
C SER A 670 -29.06 7.81 25.77
N ILE A 671 -28.02 6.99 25.94
CA ILE A 671 -27.65 5.94 25.01
C ILE A 671 -28.45 4.70 25.43
N PRO A 672 -29.42 4.23 24.62
CA PRO A 672 -30.27 3.11 24.96
C PRO A 672 -29.47 1.80 24.94
N ASN A 673 -29.91 0.83 25.74
CA ASN A 673 -29.33 -0.51 25.86
C ASN A 673 -29.59 -1.42 24.64
N THR A 674 -29.66 -0.84 23.44
CA THR A 674 -29.90 -1.54 22.17
C THR A 674 -28.69 -1.36 21.26
N THR A 675 -28.44 -2.33 20.39
CA THR A 675 -27.33 -2.30 19.41
C THR A 675 -27.55 -1.34 18.23
N THR A 676 -28.59 -0.52 18.29
CA THR A 676 -28.95 0.45 17.24
C THR A 676 -28.39 1.83 17.53
N PHE A 677 -27.95 2.53 16.49
CA PHE A 677 -27.46 3.91 16.61
C PHE A 677 -28.60 4.86 16.97
N VAL A 678 -28.38 5.65 18.02
CA VAL A 678 -29.10 6.89 18.27
C VAL A 678 -28.37 8.02 17.56
N THR A 679 -29.13 8.87 16.88
CA THR A 679 -28.58 9.96 16.09
C THR A 679 -28.99 11.33 16.61
N ARG A 680 -28.08 12.30 16.50
CA ARG A 680 -28.36 13.74 16.61
C ARG A 680 -27.82 14.42 15.37
N THR A 681 -28.57 15.36 14.84
CA THR A 681 -28.20 16.09 13.63
C THR A 681 -28.20 17.57 13.92
N VAL A 682 -27.18 18.27 13.43
CA VAL A 682 -27.09 19.74 13.41
C VAL A 682 -26.92 20.19 11.96
N THR A 683 -27.57 21.29 11.59
CA THR A 683 -27.52 21.83 10.22
C THR A 683 -26.53 22.99 10.16
N VAL A 684 -25.51 22.84 9.31
CA VAL A 684 -24.54 23.89 9.00
C VAL A 684 -25.10 24.78 7.89
N PRO A 685 -25.12 26.11 8.06
CA PRO A 685 -25.68 27.03 7.06
C PRO A 685 -24.85 27.07 5.77
N VAL A 686 -25.49 27.54 4.70
CA VAL A 686 -24.89 27.74 3.38
C VAL A 686 -23.75 28.76 3.47
N SER A 687 -22.55 28.38 3.07
CA SER A 687 -21.36 29.25 3.04
C SER A 687 -20.64 29.26 1.69
N GLY A 688 -20.85 28.23 0.86
CA GLY A 688 -20.03 27.99 -0.34
C GLY A 688 -18.58 27.59 -0.04
N ALA A 689 -18.23 27.37 1.24
CA ALA A 689 -16.90 26.98 1.68
C ALA A 689 -16.71 25.45 1.61
N THR A 690 -15.46 25.05 1.42
CA THR A 690 -15.04 23.65 1.59
C THR A 690 -14.41 23.47 2.95
N VAL A 691 -14.59 22.30 3.56
CA VAL A 691 -13.96 21.92 4.82
C VAL A 691 -12.44 22.03 4.68
N SER A 692 -11.82 22.74 5.62
CA SER A 692 -10.36 22.82 5.80
C SER A 692 -9.90 22.03 7.02
N ASP A 693 -10.73 21.97 8.06
CA ASP A 693 -10.48 21.22 9.28
C ASP A 693 -11.79 20.93 10.02
N VAL A 694 -11.83 19.82 10.77
CA VAL A 694 -12.98 19.41 11.59
C VAL A 694 -12.49 18.85 12.91
N ASP A 695 -13.03 19.36 14.01
CA ASP A 695 -12.87 18.77 15.35
C ASP A 695 -14.22 18.34 15.90
N VAL A 696 -14.26 17.24 16.65
CA VAL A 696 -15.48 16.80 17.33
C VAL A 696 -15.25 16.72 18.83
N VAL A 697 -16.03 17.46 19.61
CA VAL A 697 -15.98 17.42 21.07
C VAL A 697 -17.12 16.56 21.59
N VAL A 698 -16.81 15.60 22.45
CA VAL A 698 -17.76 14.65 23.04
C VAL A 698 -17.47 14.49 24.53
N ASN A 699 -18.49 14.67 25.37
CA ASN A 699 -18.45 14.28 26.77
C ASN A 699 -19.48 13.16 26.99
N VAL A 700 -19.02 11.99 27.41
CA VAL A 700 -19.84 10.78 27.50
C VAL A 700 -19.60 10.04 28.81
N THR A 701 -20.67 9.60 29.46
CA THR A 701 -20.65 8.70 30.61
C THR A 701 -21.12 7.32 30.14
N HIS A 702 -20.36 6.26 30.42
CA HIS A 702 -20.75 4.89 30.08
C HIS A 702 -20.33 3.92 31.17
N THR A 703 -21.15 2.89 31.44
CA THR A 703 -20.83 1.86 32.44
C THR A 703 -19.74 0.87 31.97
N ARG A 704 -19.50 0.81 30.66
CA ARG A 704 -18.45 -0.04 30.04
C ARG A 704 -18.05 0.47 28.66
N PHE A 705 -16.90 1.14 28.54
CA PHE A 705 -16.52 1.79 27.27
C PHE A 705 -16.22 0.81 26.13
N SER A 706 -15.84 -0.45 26.40
CA SER A 706 -15.65 -1.47 25.36
C SER A 706 -16.92 -1.80 24.55
N ASP A 707 -18.07 -1.35 25.02
CA ASP A 707 -19.34 -1.58 24.34
C ASP A 707 -19.74 -0.38 23.47
N LEU A 708 -19.06 0.77 23.59
CA LEU A 708 -19.46 2.03 22.98
C LEU A 708 -18.90 2.20 21.56
N GLU A 709 -19.74 2.69 20.64
CA GLU A 709 -19.31 3.17 19.32
C GLU A 709 -19.85 4.58 19.06
N ILE A 710 -18.98 5.48 18.56
CA ILE A 710 -19.30 6.87 18.23
C ILE A 710 -18.84 7.16 16.81
N GLN A 711 -19.72 7.73 15.98
CA GLN A 711 -19.44 8.12 14.61
C GLN A 711 -19.95 9.53 14.32
N ILE A 712 -19.31 10.21 13.38
CA ILE A 712 -19.81 11.43 12.76
C ILE A 712 -19.99 11.22 11.27
N VAL A 713 -21.08 11.78 10.72
CA VAL A 713 -21.42 11.70 9.31
C VAL A 713 -21.65 13.09 8.76
N ASN A 714 -20.99 13.41 7.66
CA ASN A 714 -21.13 14.70 7.02
C ASN A 714 -22.33 14.72 6.04
N PRO A 715 -22.69 15.89 5.49
CA PRO A 715 -23.82 16.06 4.57
C PRO A 715 -23.78 15.17 3.32
N GLN A 716 -22.60 14.75 2.88
CA GLN A 716 -22.36 13.91 1.71
C GLN A 716 -22.43 12.41 2.02
N GLY A 717 -22.61 12.03 3.29
CA GLY A 717 -22.67 10.64 3.73
C GLY A 717 -21.31 10.01 4.05
N THR A 718 -20.22 10.79 4.04
CA THR A 718 -18.91 10.32 4.53
C THR A 718 -19.01 10.05 6.02
N VAL A 719 -18.61 8.85 6.46
CA VAL A 719 -18.68 8.41 7.85
C VAL A 719 -17.28 8.32 8.44
N VAL A 720 -17.09 8.89 9.62
CA VAL A 720 -15.86 8.78 10.42
C VAL A 720 -16.19 8.13 11.76
N ARG A 721 -15.51 7.04 12.11
CA ARG A 721 -15.55 6.48 13.47
C ARG A 721 -14.66 7.33 14.37
N LEU A 722 -15.24 7.89 15.42
CA LEU A 722 -14.51 8.66 16.42
C LEU A 722 -14.00 7.74 17.53
N PHE A 723 -14.85 6.83 17.99
CA PHE A 723 -14.56 5.89 19.07
C PHE A 723 -15.14 4.52 18.72
N ASN A 724 -14.40 3.44 18.95
CA ASN A 724 -14.83 2.09 18.62
C ASN A 724 -14.35 1.08 19.68
N LYS A 725 -15.19 0.82 20.68
CA LYS A 725 -15.03 -0.28 21.66
C LYS A 725 -13.71 -0.26 22.43
N ASP A 726 -13.17 0.94 22.67
CA ASP A 726 -11.92 1.11 23.39
C ASP A 726 -12.14 1.19 24.92
N CYS A 727 -11.08 1.35 25.70
CA CYS A 727 -11.08 1.51 27.15
C CYS A 727 -11.68 0.34 27.96
N GLY A 728 -11.82 -0.85 27.38
CA GLY A 728 -12.12 -2.08 28.11
C GLY A 728 -13.33 -1.96 29.04
N SER A 729 -13.19 -2.45 30.28
CA SER A 729 -14.24 -2.40 31.30
C SER A 729 -14.36 -1.05 32.03
N THR A 730 -13.79 0.03 31.49
CA THR A 730 -13.83 1.35 32.15
C THR A 730 -15.28 1.80 32.34
N ASN A 731 -15.61 2.18 33.57
CA ASN A 731 -16.89 2.76 33.98
C ASN A 731 -16.63 4.18 34.49
N SER A 732 -16.85 5.18 33.65
CA SER A 732 -16.47 6.56 33.94
C SER A 732 -17.18 7.56 33.03
N THR A 733 -16.76 8.83 33.14
CA THR A 733 -17.06 9.90 32.19
C THR A 733 -15.76 10.30 31.49
N LEU A 734 -15.77 10.28 30.15
CA LEU A 734 -14.65 10.75 29.32
C LEU A 734 -15.06 11.99 28.54
N ALA A 735 -14.22 13.02 28.59
CA ALA A 735 -14.33 14.23 27.77
C ALA A 735 -13.23 14.21 26.70
N MET A 736 -13.62 14.12 25.44
CA MET A 736 -12.74 13.89 24.30
C MET A 736 -12.95 14.98 23.25
N GLN A 737 -11.88 15.65 22.84
CA GLN A 737 -11.83 16.44 21.62
C GLN A 737 -11.08 15.61 20.56
N PHE A 738 -11.82 15.06 19.61
CA PHE A 738 -11.26 14.34 18.49
C PHE A 738 -10.63 15.32 17.49
N ASN A 739 -9.33 15.19 17.29
CA ASN A 739 -8.52 15.97 16.35
C ASN A 739 -7.41 15.07 15.77
N ASP A 740 -7.11 15.22 14.48
CA ASP A 740 -6.14 14.36 13.77
C ASP A 740 -4.68 14.47 14.28
N SER A 741 -4.37 15.56 15.00
CA SER A 741 -3.08 15.83 15.67
C SER A 741 -3.12 15.54 17.17
N GLY A 742 -4.18 14.87 17.66
CA GLY A 742 -4.33 14.49 19.06
C GLY A 742 -3.31 13.44 19.52
N THR A 743 -3.50 12.96 20.74
CA THR A 743 -2.70 11.85 21.30
C THR A 743 -3.55 10.58 21.43
N ALA A 744 -2.93 9.45 21.75
CA ALA A 744 -3.69 8.24 22.11
C ALA A 744 -4.57 8.53 23.34
N LEU A 745 -5.80 7.99 23.34
CA LEU A 745 -6.76 8.19 24.42
C LEU A 745 -6.23 7.58 25.74
N ASP A 746 -6.20 8.39 26.81
CA ASP A 746 -5.98 7.88 28.17
C ASP A 746 -7.32 7.61 28.84
N CYS A 747 -7.66 6.33 28.96
CA CYS A 747 -8.92 5.85 29.53
C CYS A 747 -9.08 6.14 31.04
N ASN A 748 -8.00 6.51 31.74
CA ASN A 748 -8.05 6.86 33.16
C ASN A 748 -8.27 8.36 33.39
N ARG A 749 -8.18 9.17 32.33
CA ARG A 749 -8.30 10.62 32.41
C ARG A 749 -9.72 11.08 32.09
N THR A 750 -10.37 11.71 33.06
CA THR A 750 -11.76 12.21 32.94
C THR A 750 -11.86 13.68 32.54
N THR A 751 -10.75 14.42 32.58
CA THR A 751 -10.66 15.78 32.05
C THR A 751 -10.58 15.78 30.52
N GLU A 752 -10.92 16.91 29.91
CA GLU A 752 -10.87 17.04 28.45
C GLU A 752 -9.49 16.69 27.89
N GLN A 753 -9.50 15.92 26.82
CA GLN A 753 -8.30 15.45 26.16
C GLN A 753 -8.43 15.52 24.65
N ILE A 754 -7.37 16.03 24.00
CA ILE A 754 -7.27 16.04 22.54
C ILE A 754 -6.74 14.68 22.09
N VAL A 755 -7.60 13.91 21.43
CA VAL A 755 -7.35 12.51 21.10
C VAL A 755 -7.51 12.24 19.61
N ILE A 756 -6.73 11.29 19.10
CA ILE A 756 -6.85 10.87 17.70
C ILE A 756 -8.14 10.04 17.54
N PRO A 757 -8.99 10.32 16.54
CA PRO A 757 -10.16 9.49 16.23
C PRO A 757 -9.76 8.16 15.59
N VAL A 758 -10.66 7.17 15.62
CA VAL A 758 -10.42 5.85 14.98
C VAL A 758 -10.19 5.99 13.47
N ASP A 759 -11.03 6.76 12.78
CA ASP A 759 -10.82 7.19 11.40
C ASP A 759 -10.54 8.71 11.38
N LEU A 760 -9.65 9.16 10.49
CA LEU A 760 -9.22 10.56 10.47
C LEU A 760 -10.31 11.51 9.96
N LEU A 761 -10.41 12.68 10.60
CA LEU A 761 -11.36 13.74 10.26
C LEU A 761 -10.95 14.48 8.98
N SER A 762 -9.66 14.47 8.61
CA SER A 762 -9.13 15.02 7.36
C SER A 762 -9.72 14.39 6.09
N VAL A 763 -10.43 13.25 6.18
CA VAL A 763 -11.23 12.72 5.07
C VAL A 763 -12.32 13.71 4.62
N PHE A 764 -12.75 14.62 5.50
CA PHE A 764 -13.71 15.66 5.17
C PHE A 764 -13.08 16.84 4.42
N ASN A 765 -11.74 17.00 4.41
CA ASN A 765 -11.09 18.15 3.80
C ASN A 765 -11.39 18.22 2.29
N GLY A 766 -11.75 19.41 1.81
CA GLY A 766 -12.21 19.65 0.44
C GLY A 766 -13.68 19.34 0.18
N GLN A 767 -14.41 18.70 1.12
CA GLN A 767 -15.85 18.47 1.00
C GLN A 767 -16.64 19.75 1.37
N ASN A 768 -17.91 19.87 0.95
CA ASN A 768 -18.78 21.00 1.31
C ASN A 768 -19.08 20.98 2.83
N THR A 769 -18.99 22.15 3.48
CA THR A 769 -19.37 22.32 4.89
C THR A 769 -20.88 22.28 5.14
N GLU A 770 -21.68 22.69 4.15
CA GLU A 770 -23.12 22.93 4.27
C GLU A 770 -23.96 21.67 4.41
N GLY A 771 -24.96 21.72 5.30
CA GLY A 771 -26.01 20.71 5.41
C GLY A 771 -25.99 19.95 6.73
N PRO A 772 -26.66 18.78 6.80
CA PRO A 772 -26.83 18.03 8.04
C PRO A 772 -25.56 17.25 8.40
N TRP A 773 -24.93 17.64 9.51
CA TRP A 773 -23.93 16.82 10.19
C TRP A 773 -24.60 15.96 11.25
N THR A 774 -24.31 14.66 11.28
CA THR A 774 -24.99 13.70 12.14
C THR A 774 -24.02 12.96 13.03
N LEU A 775 -24.15 13.12 14.34
CA LEU A 775 -23.49 12.28 15.34
C LEU A 775 -24.32 11.01 15.55
N ARG A 776 -23.67 9.85 15.55
CA ARG A 776 -24.27 8.54 15.83
C ARG A 776 -23.57 7.91 17.03
N VAL A 777 -24.34 7.44 18.00
CA VAL A 777 -23.82 6.75 19.20
C VAL A 777 -24.64 5.50 19.46
N ARG A 778 -23.99 4.39 19.80
CA ARG A 778 -24.67 3.17 20.27
C ARG A 778 -23.88 2.44 21.34
N ASP A 779 -24.62 1.68 22.13
CA ASP A 779 -24.08 0.56 22.89
C ASP A 779 -24.15 -0.70 22.01
N ALA A 780 -23.01 -1.17 21.54
CA ALA A 780 -22.88 -2.34 20.68
C ALA A 780 -23.13 -3.67 21.41
N VAL A 781 -23.27 -3.67 22.75
CA VAL A 781 -23.57 -4.86 23.56
C VAL A 781 -24.78 -4.57 24.45
N ALA A 782 -25.91 -5.22 24.18
CA ALA A 782 -27.14 -4.96 24.93
C ALA A 782 -26.97 -5.23 26.44
N GLY A 783 -27.41 -4.28 27.27
CA GLY A 783 -27.51 -4.46 28.73
C GLY A 783 -26.93 -3.34 29.58
N ASN A 784 -26.09 -2.47 29.01
CA ASN A 784 -25.46 -1.35 29.71
C ASN A 784 -26.14 -0.01 29.40
N PHE A 785 -25.91 0.98 30.26
CA PHE A 785 -26.48 2.32 30.13
C PHE A 785 -25.38 3.34 29.91
N GLY A 786 -25.62 4.27 28.99
CA GLY A 786 -24.76 5.42 28.74
C GLY A 786 -25.54 6.72 28.65
N ILE A 787 -24.84 7.83 28.83
CA ILE A 787 -25.37 9.18 28.66
C ILE A 787 -24.34 9.97 27.85
N LEU A 788 -24.76 10.54 26.72
CA LEU A 788 -23.99 11.58 26.06
C LEU A 788 -24.31 12.89 26.79
N ASN A 789 -23.35 13.43 27.54
CA ASN A 789 -23.54 14.63 28.36
C ASN A 789 -23.55 15.90 27.49
N SER A 790 -22.63 15.97 26.52
CA SER A 790 -22.58 17.03 25.52
C SER A 790 -21.84 16.56 24.27
N ALA A 791 -22.17 17.14 23.12
CA ALA A 791 -21.38 17.00 21.91
C ALA A 791 -21.52 18.20 20.98
N SER A 792 -20.44 18.53 20.27
CA SER A 792 -20.40 19.55 19.22
C SER A 792 -19.40 19.17 18.14
N VAL A 793 -19.62 19.69 16.94
CA VAL A 793 -18.65 19.65 15.84
C VAL A 793 -18.17 21.07 15.54
N ASN A 794 -16.86 21.27 15.52
CA ASN A 794 -16.23 22.51 15.08
C ASN A 794 -15.81 22.31 13.62
N ILE A 795 -16.28 23.17 12.72
CA ILE A 795 -16.01 23.06 11.29
C ILE A 795 -15.36 24.35 10.83
N CYS A 796 -14.14 24.23 10.31
CA CYS A 796 -13.44 25.31 9.63
C CYS A 796 -13.72 25.22 8.12
N GLY A 797 -14.47 26.17 7.60
CA GLY A 797 -14.70 26.34 6.16
C GLY A 797 -13.71 27.30 5.53
N GLN A 798 -13.18 26.95 4.37
CA GLN A 798 -12.32 27.76 3.54
C GLN A 798 -13.01 28.10 2.22
N SER A 799 -13.05 29.38 1.87
CA SER A 799 -13.56 29.90 0.60
C SER A 799 -12.46 30.64 -0.14
N TYR A 800 -12.54 30.60 -1.47
CA TYR A 800 -11.56 31.18 -2.37
C TYR A 800 -12.23 32.16 -3.31
N THR A 801 -11.79 33.40 -3.29
CA THR A 801 -12.17 34.40 -4.29
C THR A 801 -10.99 34.62 -5.23
N LEU A 802 -11.23 34.45 -6.54
CA LEU A 802 -10.22 34.83 -7.52
C LEU A 802 -10.08 36.34 -7.41
N ASP A 803 -8.88 36.78 -7.07
CA ASP A 803 -8.62 38.18 -6.77
C ASP A 803 -7.26 38.54 -7.33
N THR A 804 -7.18 39.71 -7.93
CA THR A 804 -5.88 40.37 -8.12
C THR A 804 -5.57 41.05 -6.80
N PRO A 805 -4.33 41.02 -6.29
CA PRO A 805 -4.03 41.67 -5.02
C PRO A 805 -4.32 43.15 -5.21
N ASP A 806 -5.47 43.59 -4.69
CA ASP A 806 -5.93 44.96 -4.76
C ASP A 806 -5.12 45.67 -3.68
N PHE A 807 -3.90 46.06 -4.02
CA PHE A 807 -3.15 46.98 -3.18
C PHE A 807 -4.03 48.22 -3.09
N GLU A 808 -4.65 48.46 -1.93
CA GLU A 808 -5.33 49.72 -1.68
C GLU A 808 -4.38 50.84 -2.10
N SER A 809 -4.74 51.56 -3.17
CA SER A 809 -3.84 52.58 -3.71
C SER A 809 -3.80 53.74 -2.72
N ILE A 810 -2.60 54.13 -2.30
CA ILE A 810 -2.38 55.41 -1.65
C ILE A 810 -2.63 56.51 -2.69
N ASP A 811 -3.68 57.31 -2.52
CA ASP A 811 -3.79 58.56 -3.27
C ASP A 811 -2.94 59.63 -2.60
N PHE A 812 -1.73 59.84 -3.12
CA PHE A 812 -0.81 60.84 -2.63
C PHE A 812 -0.55 61.95 -3.64
N VAL A 813 -0.41 63.18 -3.16
CA VAL A 813 0.00 64.31 -3.99
C VAL A 813 1.52 64.29 -4.10
N LEU A 814 2.03 64.50 -5.32
CA LEU A 814 3.44 64.66 -5.59
C LEU A 814 3.70 65.96 -6.33
N TYR A 815 4.52 66.83 -5.76
CA TYR A 815 4.82 68.14 -6.35
C TYR A 815 6.19 68.71 -5.91
N PRO A 816 6.84 69.55 -6.75
CA PRO A 816 6.50 69.80 -8.15
C PRO A 816 6.85 68.59 -9.04
N ASN A 817 6.15 68.47 -10.16
CA ASN A 817 6.46 67.51 -11.22
C ASN A 817 6.14 68.15 -12.57
N PRO A 818 7.14 68.54 -13.40
CA PRO A 818 8.57 68.21 -13.29
C PRO A 818 9.32 68.85 -12.11
N ASN A 819 10.48 68.29 -11.73
CA ASN A 819 11.37 68.79 -10.67
C ASN A 819 12.86 68.73 -11.07
N LYS A 820 13.76 69.18 -10.21
CA LYS A 820 15.23 69.12 -10.39
C LYS A 820 15.92 68.15 -9.43
N GLY A 821 15.26 67.03 -9.12
CA GLY A 821 15.72 66.05 -8.14
C GLY A 821 15.19 66.27 -6.72
N SER A 822 14.34 67.27 -6.48
CA SER A 822 13.67 67.51 -5.19
C SER A 822 12.16 67.63 -5.37
N PHE A 823 11.38 66.84 -4.62
CA PHE A 823 9.92 66.83 -4.68
C PHE A 823 9.32 66.43 -3.32
N THR A 824 8.06 66.79 -3.09
CA THR A 824 7.33 66.49 -1.86
C THR A 824 6.27 65.43 -2.14
N ILE A 825 6.12 64.50 -1.18
CA ILE A 825 5.06 63.49 -1.16
C ILE A 825 4.14 63.81 0.02
N GLN A 826 2.83 63.88 -0.24
CA GLN A 826 1.83 64.18 0.78
C GLN A 826 0.60 63.28 0.68
N PHE A 827 0.21 62.65 1.80
CA PHE A 827 -1.04 61.87 1.92
C PHE A 827 -1.44 61.61 3.38
N GLU A 828 -2.67 61.13 3.59
CA GLU A 828 -3.12 60.62 4.89
C GLU A 828 -2.71 59.15 5.06
N SER A 829 -1.76 58.91 5.97
CA SER A 829 -1.33 57.55 6.31
C SER A 829 -2.40 56.87 7.17
N LYS A 830 -2.63 55.58 6.88
CA LYS A 830 -3.57 54.72 7.62
C LYS A 830 -2.84 53.56 8.31
N SER A 831 -1.52 53.47 8.17
CA SER A 831 -0.72 52.43 8.82
C SER A 831 0.10 52.99 9.97
N ASN A 832 0.28 52.16 11.01
CA ASN A 832 1.15 52.45 12.14
C ASN A 832 2.59 51.96 11.91
N ASP A 833 2.88 51.30 10.79
CA ASP A 833 4.16 50.61 10.51
C ASP A 833 5.20 51.50 9.81
N GLY A 834 4.90 52.80 9.67
CA GLY A 834 5.74 53.78 8.99
C GLY A 834 5.58 53.77 7.46
N VAL A 835 6.03 54.84 6.82
CA VAL A 835 5.90 55.05 5.37
C VAL A 835 7.23 54.80 4.68
N LYS A 836 7.27 53.88 3.72
CA LYS A 836 8.48 53.60 2.91
C LYS A 836 8.37 54.29 1.56
N VAL A 837 9.44 54.97 1.16
CA VAL A 837 9.53 55.65 -0.14
C VAL A 837 10.74 55.13 -0.91
N PHE A 838 10.50 54.63 -2.11
CA PHE A 838 11.52 54.20 -3.05
C PHE A 838 11.44 55.02 -4.32
N VAL A 839 12.59 55.33 -4.94
CA VAL A 839 12.63 55.91 -6.28
C VAL A 839 13.54 55.05 -7.14
N HIS A 840 13.04 54.69 -8.33
CA HIS A 840 13.78 53.93 -9.33
C HIS A 840 13.86 54.71 -10.64
N ASP A 841 14.92 54.50 -11.43
CA ASP A 841 14.93 54.92 -12.83
C ASP A 841 14.07 53.98 -13.71
N ILE A 842 13.93 54.31 -14.99
CA ILE A 842 13.12 53.51 -15.93
C ILE A 842 13.68 52.11 -16.21
N LEU A 843 14.94 51.84 -15.86
CA LEU A 843 15.57 50.52 -15.96
C LEU A 843 15.42 49.71 -14.67
N GLY A 844 14.73 50.25 -13.66
CA GLY A 844 14.51 49.59 -12.37
C GLY A 844 15.67 49.75 -11.38
N LYS A 845 16.70 50.55 -11.69
CA LYS A 845 17.79 50.82 -10.74
C LYS A 845 17.28 51.74 -9.63
N LYS A 846 17.43 51.31 -8.38
CA LYS A 846 17.06 52.08 -7.19
C LYS A 846 18.00 53.28 -7.01
N VAL A 847 17.43 54.48 -6.95
CA VAL A 847 18.15 55.76 -6.80
C VAL A 847 17.89 56.45 -5.46
N TYR A 848 16.83 56.07 -4.75
CA TYR A 848 16.53 56.55 -3.39
C TYR A 848 15.70 55.51 -2.63
N GLU A 849 15.93 55.43 -1.32
CA GLU A 849 15.16 54.61 -0.38
C GLU A 849 15.19 55.27 0.98
N ASN A 850 14.04 55.42 1.62
CA ASN A 850 13.95 55.81 3.01
C ASN A 850 12.67 55.29 3.65
N THR A 851 12.71 55.08 4.97
CA THR A 851 11.55 54.73 5.80
C THR A 851 11.33 55.84 6.82
N PHE A 852 10.10 56.33 6.89
CA PHE A 852 9.70 57.41 7.78
C PHE A 852 8.77 56.88 8.86
N GLU A 853 8.86 57.48 10.05
CA GLU A 853 7.95 57.20 11.17
C GLU A 853 6.48 57.44 10.78
N SER A 854 5.57 56.68 11.39
CA SER A 854 4.13 56.83 11.12
C SER A 854 3.61 58.16 11.66
N THR A 855 3.01 58.94 10.78
CA THR A 855 2.29 60.17 11.10
C THR A 855 0.99 60.20 10.31
N SER A 856 -0.13 60.54 10.94
CA SER A 856 -1.45 60.59 10.28
C SER A 856 -1.46 61.42 9.00
N ASN A 857 -0.71 62.53 8.98
CA ASN A 857 -0.47 63.34 7.79
C ASN A 857 0.99 63.22 7.36
N PHE A 858 1.26 62.32 6.41
CA PHE A 858 2.58 62.19 5.82
C PHE A 858 2.85 63.37 4.89
N ASN A 859 3.94 64.11 5.15
CA ASN A 859 4.39 65.22 4.30
C ASN A 859 5.92 65.30 4.36
N GLN A 860 6.59 64.77 3.35
CA GLN A 860 8.06 64.68 3.33
C GLN A 860 8.64 65.18 2.01
N ASN A 861 9.72 65.96 2.12
CA ASN A 861 10.53 66.37 0.97
C ASN A 861 11.61 65.31 0.70
N ILE A 862 11.66 64.84 -0.54
CA ILE A 862 12.60 63.84 -1.03
C ILE A 862 13.63 64.55 -1.91
N GLN A 863 14.92 64.34 -1.60
CA GLN A 863 16.03 64.89 -2.37
C GLN A 863 16.90 63.77 -2.94
N LEU A 864 16.87 63.64 -4.26
CA LEU A 864 17.67 62.67 -4.99
C LEU A 864 19.09 63.22 -5.20
N GLN A 865 20.10 62.49 -4.74
CA GLN A 865 21.50 62.89 -4.90
C GLN A 865 22.03 62.43 -6.27
N ASN A 866 22.66 63.33 -7.03
CA ASN A 866 23.36 63.04 -8.29
C ASN A 866 22.49 62.34 -9.38
N VAL A 867 21.23 62.75 -9.54
CA VAL A 867 20.35 62.20 -10.58
C VAL A 867 20.47 62.97 -11.90
N SER A 868 20.32 62.24 -13.02
CA SER A 868 20.31 62.80 -14.37
C SER A 868 18.90 63.21 -14.79
N ALA A 869 18.78 64.09 -15.80
CA ALA A 869 17.48 64.41 -16.36
C ALA A 869 16.84 63.14 -16.97
N GLY A 870 15.56 62.89 -16.66
CA GLY A 870 14.90 61.65 -17.04
C GLY A 870 13.58 61.38 -16.32
N ILE A 871 13.02 60.21 -16.60
CA ILE A 871 11.80 59.71 -15.97
C ILE A 871 12.17 58.77 -14.84
N TYR A 872 11.54 58.96 -13.68
CA TYR A 872 11.70 58.12 -12.50
C TYR A 872 10.34 57.65 -11.97
N LEU A 873 10.34 56.53 -11.28
CA LEU A 873 9.17 55.92 -10.65
C LEU A 873 9.31 56.01 -9.13
N VAL A 874 8.38 56.72 -8.49
CA VAL A 874 8.30 56.85 -7.04
C VAL A 874 7.30 55.85 -6.52
N THR A 875 7.75 54.91 -5.69
CA THR A 875 6.90 53.93 -5.00
C THR A 875 6.74 54.36 -3.55
N VAL A 876 5.50 54.50 -3.10
CA VAL A 876 5.15 54.75 -1.70
C VAL A 876 4.45 53.51 -1.15
N VAL A 877 4.86 53.07 0.04
CA VAL A 877 4.26 51.95 0.78
C VAL A 877 3.86 52.42 2.17
N ASP A 878 2.62 52.15 2.56
CA ASP A 878 2.03 52.51 3.86
C ASP A 878 1.21 51.32 4.41
N GLY A 879 1.83 50.50 5.26
CA GLY A 879 1.31 49.18 5.61
C GLY A 879 1.21 48.27 4.37
N ASP A 880 0.03 47.70 4.13
CA ASP A 880 -0.26 46.85 2.97
C ASP A 880 -0.57 47.65 1.69
N ARG A 881 -0.58 48.98 1.77
CA ARG A 881 -0.97 49.88 0.67
C ARG A 881 0.24 50.30 -0.14
N ARG A 882 0.14 50.28 -1.47
CA ARG A 882 1.26 50.63 -2.36
C ARG A 882 0.77 51.39 -3.59
N THR A 883 1.42 52.52 -3.89
CA THR A 883 1.20 53.26 -5.15
C THR A 883 2.52 53.66 -5.80
N VAL A 884 2.56 53.58 -7.14
CA VAL A 884 3.68 54.08 -7.94
C VAL A 884 3.22 55.31 -8.74
N LYS A 885 3.90 56.45 -8.61
CA LYS A 885 3.69 57.63 -9.47
C LYS A 885 4.97 57.99 -10.23
N LYS A 886 4.80 58.46 -11.46
CA LYS A 886 5.89 58.91 -12.33
C LYS A 886 6.30 60.34 -11.98
N ILE A 887 7.60 60.59 -11.94
CA ILE A 887 8.18 61.95 -11.90
C ILE A 887 9.09 62.21 -13.08
N VAL A 888 9.19 63.48 -13.47
CA VAL A 888 10.12 63.97 -14.49
C VAL A 888 11.16 64.85 -13.79
N VAL A 889 12.42 64.46 -13.88
CA VAL A 889 13.57 65.25 -13.43
C VAL A 889 14.16 65.98 -14.64
N ASN A 890 14.23 67.31 -14.58
CA ASN A 890 14.74 68.18 -15.64
C ASN A 890 16.14 68.72 -15.32
#